data_AF-A0A3A5LN85-F1
#
_entry.id   AF-A0A3A5LN85-F1
#
_cell.length_a   1.000
_cell.length_b   1.000
_cell.length_c   1.000
_cell.angle_alpha   90.00
_cell.angle_beta   90.00
_cell.angle_gamma   90.00
#
_symmetry.space_group_name_H-M   'P 1'
#
loop_
_entity.id
_entity.type
_entity.pdbx_description
1 polymer ?
#
loop_
_entity_poly.entity_id
_entity_poly.type
_entity_poly.pdbx_seq_one_letter_code
_entity_poly.pdbx_strand_id
1 'polypeptide(L)'
;MVVSGEAMFEAVLLEIKQIDFDKIKNGQSIHKLLTNHEFEKAFYLACLHCRMDDDEALKLIKILVLHCRNLGIDLNLNQYARSALRLAADNDNINLYYELVTAGAEDAEAGRIMAMKQRKASASFDKHYRPEFLQEYASLKNQPLNHYTTDAKRVLYVIKLIDFLIKYHTLEARFKKMPKNISSLAMQAIKDTRDEQNRILIQKMCSVIQQLSPDLRKRFDKALEASSFNWLSFEHLGGIMIEPSMQKAALVPVIGQKTTSPDRVNIDSAFHLIAEVGDLQLMIPHAALTIIEKDLPTLRNFFHALAVTLIAPDKPITVPRPEFAASKCIITYFNDIQSLIKLLNLSHDSTARMKLPLWPESEAPSIQLLNLRSGYDVSKKVERHAALRRLQSLGELITGKNFSKFLIDLDPTTDWRAFIVIRDAITHQDERDLKYRIEQFLGDNGLLQQVFAQDMHTLGMKLNQLIWLREQSLGKYTHDPASYWQHLLKREAVSLQKKGDGGNNNNNDSGKQEVDTPDQAAAQKHVLSASEKEFIHYLEQFKAAKDIIELSLAIFAGQAGAVSKMQKGMILQCLPRKELGEKYKELSTLLDNAIAKPSTLADREKKRLDEKAASEKREADRESKFDGLEGIRKLAKYLLEPVNKEHQLNPLKRIEATLESLSDIEEFLIEEGYWTDSPFFNTIAEWEADLLDQGSEPLSNFLVKNPKLNDALEYHIGQILQHLETIKTYKELAVCPLIANGYSDLRLFRNYLEHGNPLVDNQNDIYLQQDYREKKTADMVIRLLIELKPALKREKMRKETEKANAKELHPGVLVTAKENEEWTKVCGHGNLFFAPQVKSAEKGKSRRATIELPGVVFK
;
A
#
# COMPACT_ATOMS: atom_id res chain seq x y z
N MET A 1 31.27 7.07 16.92
CA MET A 1 32.27 8.12 16.63
C MET A 1 31.57 9.45 16.78
N VAL A 2 32.11 10.35 17.61
CA VAL A 2 31.52 11.67 17.89
C VAL A 2 31.78 12.56 16.68
N VAL A 3 30.71 13.01 15.99
CA VAL A 3 30.81 14.12 15.03
C VAL A 3 31.41 15.30 15.78
N SER A 4 32.46 15.93 15.25
CA SER A 4 33.10 17.08 15.91
C SER A 4 32.04 18.15 16.21
N GLY A 5 31.87 18.51 17.49
CA GLY A 5 30.80 19.43 17.94
C GLY A 5 30.77 20.77 17.19
N GLU A 6 31.90 21.23 16.65
CA GLU A 6 32.01 22.44 15.83
C GLU A 6 31.19 22.38 14.53
N ALA A 7 31.11 21.22 13.86
CA ALA A 7 30.41 21.09 12.58
C ALA A 7 28.89 21.11 12.74
N MET A 8 28.36 20.49 13.81
CA MET A 8 26.93 20.58 14.12
C MET A 8 26.54 21.99 14.61
N PHE A 9 27.44 22.66 15.33
CA PHE A 9 27.21 24.01 15.80
C PHE A 9 27.03 25.03 14.65
N GLU A 10 27.84 24.93 13.59
CA GLU A 10 27.68 25.81 12.41
C GLU A 10 26.33 25.63 11.70
N ALA A 11 25.80 24.40 11.65
CA ALA A 11 24.50 24.09 11.04
C ALA A 11 23.34 24.72 11.84
N VAL A 12 23.37 24.57 13.17
CA VAL A 12 22.36 25.20 14.06
C VAL A 12 22.38 26.72 13.94
N LEU A 13 23.56 27.34 13.86
CA LEU A 13 23.67 28.79 13.67
C LEU A 13 23.10 29.24 12.31
N LEU A 14 23.23 28.45 11.25
CA LEU A 14 22.64 28.76 9.94
C LEU A 14 21.11 28.75 10.00
N GLU A 15 20.51 27.82 10.75
CA GLU A 15 19.06 27.80 10.99
C GLU A 15 18.60 28.98 11.85
N ILE A 16 19.33 29.27 12.93
CA ILE A 16 19.06 30.42 13.80
C ILE A 16 19.10 31.75 13.03
N LYS A 17 19.99 31.89 12.03
CA LYS A 17 20.05 33.09 11.17
C LYS A 17 18.79 33.32 10.34
N GLN A 18 17.94 32.30 10.16
CA GLN A 18 16.67 32.41 9.44
C GLN A 18 15.52 32.89 10.33
N ILE A 19 15.76 33.05 11.64
CA ILE A 19 14.79 33.56 12.60
C ILE A 19 14.73 35.08 12.52
N ASP A 20 13.51 35.61 12.43
CA ASP A 20 13.28 37.05 12.46
C ASP A 20 13.20 37.55 13.91
N PHE A 21 14.36 37.84 14.49
CA PHE A 21 14.48 38.29 15.88
C PHE A 21 13.77 39.62 16.17
N ASP A 22 13.41 40.39 15.15
CA ASP A 22 12.65 41.63 15.35
C ASP A 22 11.16 41.37 15.65
N LYS A 23 10.67 40.17 15.30
CA LYS A 23 9.31 39.72 15.66
C LYS A 23 9.23 39.10 17.04
N ILE A 24 10.36 38.71 17.63
CA ILE A 24 10.42 38.07 18.94
C ILE A 24 10.57 39.14 20.03
N LYS A 25 9.74 39.07 21.07
CA LYS A 25 9.91 39.94 22.23
C LYS A 25 11.24 39.66 22.93
N ASN A 26 12.05 40.71 23.10
CA ASN A 26 13.46 40.62 23.54
C ASN A 26 14.38 39.83 22.59
N GLY A 27 14.01 39.69 21.32
CA GLY A 27 14.75 38.89 20.33
C GLY A 27 16.21 39.29 20.16
N GLN A 28 16.54 40.57 20.16
CA GLN A 28 17.93 41.03 20.07
C GLN A 28 18.80 40.57 21.27
N SER A 29 18.21 40.48 22.46
CA SER A 29 18.92 39.95 23.65
C SER A 29 19.10 38.44 23.54
N ILE A 30 18.09 37.73 23.04
CA ILE A 30 18.16 36.28 22.78
C ILE A 30 19.23 35.98 21.73
N HIS A 31 19.26 36.71 20.62
CA HIS A 31 20.27 36.56 19.57
C HIS A 31 21.70 36.81 20.09
N LYS A 32 21.89 37.81 20.95
CA LYS A 32 23.18 38.05 21.61
C LYS A 32 23.61 36.88 22.50
N LEU A 33 22.69 36.26 23.24
CA LEU A 33 23.00 35.08 24.05
C LEU A 33 23.37 33.87 23.19
N LEU A 34 22.65 33.65 22.08
CA LEU A 34 22.95 32.57 21.13
C LEU A 34 24.33 32.74 20.50
N THR A 35 24.70 33.96 20.10
CA THR A 35 26.03 34.26 19.54
C THR A 35 27.16 34.17 20.58
N ASN A 36 26.83 34.37 21.85
CA ASN A 36 27.75 34.18 22.98
C ASN A 36 27.80 32.72 23.50
N HIS A 37 27.14 31.77 22.84
CA HIS A 37 27.03 30.37 23.27
C HIS A 37 26.32 30.17 24.63
N GLU A 38 25.54 31.15 25.08
CA GLU A 38 24.73 31.09 26.31
C GLU A 38 23.34 30.47 26.03
N PHE A 39 23.33 29.25 25.49
CA PHE A 39 22.15 28.59 24.93
C PHE A 39 21.00 28.39 25.92
N GLU A 40 21.30 27.92 27.13
CA GLU A 40 20.25 27.67 28.12
C GLU A 40 19.57 28.97 28.58
N LYS A 41 20.31 30.07 28.69
CA LYS A 41 19.76 31.40 28.98
C LYS A 41 18.91 31.93 27.83
N ALA A 42 19.37 31.72 26.59
CA ALA A 42 18.61 32.08 25.41
C ALA A 42 17.29 31.31 25.34
N PHE A 43 17.33 30.00 25.61
CA PHE A 43 16.15 29.13 25.68
C PHE A 43 15.18 29.58 26.78
N TYR A 44 15.67 29.84 28.01
CA TYR A 44 14.85 30.37 29.10
C TYR A 44 14.15 31.68 28.72
N LEU A 45 14.87 32.65 28.13
CA LEU A 45 14.29 33.93 27.71
C LEU A 45 13.28 33.78 26.56
N ALA A 46 13.54 32.87 25.61
CA ALA A 46 12.59 32.57 24.54
C ALA A 46 11.29 32.00 25.13
N CYS A 47 11.36 30.99 26.00
CA CYS A 47 10.19 30.42 26.67
C CYS A 47 9.43 31.45 27.54
N LEU A 48 10.15 32.34 28.23
CA LEU A 48 9.57 33.39 29.07
C LEU A 48 8.71 34.36 28.26
N HIS A 49 9.08 34.64 27.01
CA HIS A 49 8.44 35.64 26.18
C HIS A 49 7.52 35.09 25.09
N CYS A 50 7.59 33.79 24.80
CA CYS A 50 6.76 33.13 23.79
C CYS A 50 5.27 33.14 24.19
N ARG A 51 4.49 34.00 23.54
CA ARG A 51 3.02 34.06 23.64
C ARG A 51 2.36 33.13 22.62
N MET A 52 1.05 32.89 22.78
CA MET A 52 0.27 32.02 21.89
C MET A 52 0.34 32.37 20.40
N ASP A 53 0.57 33.64 20.08
CA ASP A 53 0.63 34.23 18.75
C ASP A 53 2.06 34.51 18.27
N ASP A 54 3.08 34.12 19.05
CA ASP A 54 4.49 34.34 18.74
C ASP A 54 5.10 33.12 18.03
N ASP A 55 4.70 32.96 16.76
CA ASP A 55 5.13 31.83 15.92
C ASP A 55 6.66 31.80 15.69
N GLU A 56 7.32 32.96 15.60
CA GLU A 56 8.78 33.04 15.45
C GLU A 56 9.52 32.61 16.72
N ALA A 57 9.05 33.00 17.92
CA ALA A 57 9.64 32.52 19.16
C ALA A 57 9.43 31.01 19.32
N LEU A 58 8.25 30.48 18.96
CA LEU A 58 7.99 29.05 18.99
C LEU A 58 8.91 28.30 18.02
N LYS A 59 9.11 28.82 16.81
CA LYS A 59 10.05 28.26 15.82
C LYS A 59 11.48 28.22 16.34
N LEU A 60 11.97 29.31 16.95
CA LEU A 60 13.28 29.31 17.59
C LEU A 60 13.38 28.24 18.69
N ILE A 61 12.36 28.13 19.54
CA ILE A 61 12.32 27.13 20.61
C ILE A 61 12.39 25.71 20.04
N LYS A 62 11.63 25.40 18.98
CA LYS A 62 11.67 24.09 18.31
C LYS A 62 13.08 23.73 17.81
N ILE A 63 13.78 24.69 17.19
CA ILE A 63 15.18 24.49 16.75
C ILE A 63 16.08 24.19 17.95
N LEU A 64 15.98 24.97 19.04
CA LEU A 64 16.79 24.75 20.25
C LEU A 64 16.49 23.40 20.91
N VAL A 65 15.22 22.98 20.93
CA VAL A 65 14.78 21.68 21.46
C VAL A 65 15.32 20.53 20.62
N LEU A 66 15.25 20.62 19.28
CA LEU A 66 15.76 19.60 18.36
C LEU A 66 17.26 19.34 18.57
N HIS A 67 18.01 20.39 18.95
CA HIS A 67 19.45 20.31 19.17
C HIS A 67 19.84 20.31 20.66
N CYS A 68 18.91 20.13 21.59
CA CYS A 68 19.13 20.35 23.03
C CYS A 68 20.33 19.55 23.60
N ARG A 69 20.49 18.28 23.19
CA ARG A 69 21.61 17.41 23.59
C ARG A 69 22.96 17.95 23.14
N ASN A 70 23.04 18.47 21.92
CA ASN A 70 24.28 19.00 21.34
C ASN A 70 24.62 20.38 21.89
N LEU A 71 23.60 21.17 22.23
CA LEU A 71 23.74 22.52 22.77
C LEU A 71 23.90 22.54 24.30
N GLY A 72 23.73 21.39 24.96
CA GLY A 72 23.79 21.29 26.43
C GLY A 72 22.64 22.01 27.13
N ILE A 73 21.45 22.03 26.53
CA ILE A 73 20.26 22.69 27.10
C ILE A 73 19.52 21.70 28.02
N ASP A 74 19.38 22.05 29.30
CA ASP A 74 18.44 21.37 30.21
C ASP A 74 17.01 21.87 29.93
N LEU A 75 16.16 21.00 29.38
CA LEU A 75 14.75 21.32 29.08
C LEU A 75 13.92 21.65 30.33
N ASN A 76 14.32 21.13 31.50
CA ASN A 76 13.62 21.38 32.76
C ASN A 76 14.04 22.71 33.40
N LEU A 77 15.15 23.30 32.93
CA LEU A 77 15.66 24.58 33.42
C LEU A 77 15.86 24.58 34.94
N ASN A 78 16.45 23.49 35.48
CA ASN A 78 16.54 23.25 36.93
C ASN A 78 17.28 24.36 37.70
N GLN A 79 18.12 25.14 37.01
CA GLN A 79 18.85 26.27 37.59
C GLN A 79 18.03 27.59 37.66
N TYR A 80 16.81 27.62 37.13
CA TYR A 80 15.92 28.79 37.14
C TYR A 80 14.73 28.60 38.07
N ALA A 81 14.11 29.70 38.50
CA ALA A 81 12.96 29.67 39.40
C ALA A 81 11.68 29.08 38.78
N ARG A 82 11.61 28.94 37.45
CA ARG A 82 10.48 28.37 36.71
C ARG A 82 11.02 27.48 35.60
N SER A 83 10.46 26.28 35.50
CA SER A 83 10.71 25.35 34.39
C SER A 83 10.19 25.90 33.07
N ALA A 84 10.64 25.35 31.94
CA ALA A 84 10.13 25.70 30.62
C ALA A 84 8.61 25.44 30.51
N LEU A 85 8.14 24.31 31.03
CA LEU A 85 6.72 23.97 31.06
C LEU A 85 5.91 24.95 31.90
N ARG A 86 6.46 25.39 33.04
CA ARG A 86 5.80 26.37 33.89
C ARG A 86 5.65 27.71 33.19
N LEU A 87 6.67 28.13 32.45
CA LEU A 87 6.61 29.36 31.63
C LEU A 87 5.54 29.26 30.55
N ALA A 88 5.46 28.13 29.84
CA ALA A 88 4.41 27.88 28.85
C ALA A 88 3.01 27.94 29.46
N ALA A 89 2.82 27.29 30.62
CA ALA A 89 1.56 27.29 31.37
C ALA A 89 1.18 28.69 31.88
N ASP A 90 2.13 29.46 32.41
CA ASP A 90 1.89 30.83 32.87
C ASP A 90 1.52 31.76 31.70
N ASN A 91 2.13 31.55 30.52
CA ASN A 91 1.89 32.34 29.31
C ASN A 91 0.61 31.96 28.54
N ASP A 92 -0.17 31.00 29.04
CA ASP A 92 -1.32 30.42 28.34
C ASP A 92 -0.95 29.80 26.98
N ASN A 93 0.32 29.40 26.80
CA ASN A 93 0.85 28.90 25.53
C ASN A 93 0.76 27.38 25.41
N ILE A 94 -0.36 26.88 24.86
CA ILE A 94 -0.62 25.44 24.74
C ILE A 94 0.26 24.76 23.68
N ASN A 95 0.59 25.46 22.59
CA ASN A 95 1.45 24.93 21.52
C ASN A 95 2.87 24.70 22.05
N LEU A 96 3.44 25.68 22.76
CA LEU A 96 4.72 25.54 23.43
C LEU A 96 4.69 24.45 24.52
N TYR A 97 3.60 24.38 25.29
CA TYR A 97 3.46 23.36 26.33
C TYR A 97 3.55 21.95 25.74
N TYR A 98 2.80 21.65 24.68
CA TYR A 98 2.83 20.33 24.06
C TYR A 98 4.16 20.02 23.37
N GLU A 99 4.82 21.01 22.77
CA GLU A 99 6.16 20.84 22.21
C GLU A 99 7.16 20.41 23.28
N LEU A 100 7.16 21.09 24.43
CA LEU A 100 8.05 20.79 25.56
C LEU A 100 7.74 19.44 26.20
N VAL A 101 6.46 19.07 26.36
CA VAL A 101 6.08 17.73 26.85
C VAL A 101 6.58 16.65 25.89
N THR A 102 6.41 16.85 24.59
CA THR A 102 6.86 15.89 23.57
C THR A 102 8.38 15.74 23.56
N ALA A 103 9.11 16.81 23.88
CA ALA A 103 10.56 16.81 24.03
C ALA A 103 11.07 16.20 25.34
N GLY A 104 10.18 15.82 26.29
CA GLY A 104 10.54 15.23 27.58
C GLY A 104 10.77 16.21 28.72
N ALA A 105 10.26 17.43 28.63
CA ALA A 105 10.18 18.30 29.80
C ALA A 105 9.14 17.77 30.81
N GLU A 106 9.44 17.91 32.09
CA GLU A 106 8.61 17.42 33.20
C GLU A 106 8.34 18.53 34.23
N ASP A 107 7.05 18.80 34.50
CA ASP A 107 6.60 19.67 35.59
C ASP A 107 5.13 19.36 35.94
N ALA A 108 4.92 18.62 37.03
CA ALA A 108 3.59 18.19 37.45
C ALA A 108 2.64 19.37 37.76
N GLU A 109 3.16 20.47 38.31
CA GLU A 109 2.36 21.63 38.66
C GLU A 109 1.99 22.45 37.41
N ALA A 110 2.89 22.57 36.44
CA ALA A 110 2.57 23.15 35.14
C ALA A 110 1.44 22.37 34.46
N GLY A 111 1.48 21.03 34.52
CA GLY A 111 0.40 20.18 33.99
C GLY A 111 -0.95 20.43 34.66
N ARG A 112 -0.98 20.58 35.98
CA ARG A 112 -2.20 20.95 36.72
C ARG A 112 -2.76 22.30 36.29
N ILE A 113 -1.88 23.31 36.14
CA ILE A 113 -2.28 24.66 35.75
C ILE A 113 -2.81 24.70 34.31
N MET A 114 -2.08 24.08 33.37
CA MET A 114 -2.50 24.07 31.98
C MET A 114 -3.84 23.34 31.83
N ALA A 115 -4.02 22.19 32.47
CA ALA A 115 -5.29 21.47 32.46
C ALA A 115 -6.44 22.30 33.05
N MET A 116 -6.22 23.02 34.15
CA MET A 116 -7.23 23.91 34.73
C MET A 116 -7.58 25.05 33.75
N LYS A 117 -6.58 25.70 33.16
CA LYS A 117 -6.76 26.81 32.21
C LYS A 117 -7.48 26.35 30.94
N GLN A 118 -7.11 25.20 30.39
CA GLN A 118 -7.77 24.60 29.23
C GLN A 118 -9.23 24.26 29.53
N ARG A 119 -9.54 23.65 30.68
CA ARG A 119 -10.95 23.40 31.08
C ARG A 119 -11.77 24.68 31.18
N LYS A 120 -11.20 25.74 31.79
CA LYS A 120 -11.87 27.05 31.86
C LYS A 120 -12.07 27.66 30.47
N ALA A 121 -11.08 27.52 29.59
CA ALA A 121 -11.14 27.97 28.21
C ALA A 121 -12.26 27.25 27.44
N SER A 122 -12.31 25.92 27.48
CA SER A 122 -13.39 25.11 26.85
C SER A 122 -14.77 25.48 27.35
N ALA A 123 -14.97 25.51 28.68
CA ALA A 123 -16.26 25.85 29.28
C ALA A 123 -16.75 27.26 28.94
N SER A 124 -15.84 28.17 28.56
CA SER A 124 -16.20 29.56 28.23
C SER A 124 -17.03 29.69 26.94
N PHE A 125 -16.87 28.76 25.99
CA PHE A 125 -17.51 28.85 24.68
C PHE A 125 -18.57 27.79 24.39
N ASP A 126 -18.67 26.71 25.18
CA ASP A 126 -19.63 25.62 24.95
C ASP A 126 -21.09 26.09 24.81
N LYS A 127 -21.51 27.04 25.64
CA LYS A 127 -22.88 27.62 25.62
C LYS A 127 -23.19 28.45 24.36
N HIS A 128 -22.17 28.79 23.58
CA HIS A 128 -22.32 29.65 22.39
C HIS A 128 -22.52 28.86 21.10
N TYR A 129 -22.32 27.53 21.13
CA TYR A 129 -22.62 26.66 20.00
C TYR A 129 -24.12 26.66 19.67
N ARG A 130 -24.43 26.43 18.39
CA ARG A 130 -25.79 26.16 17.92
C ARG A 130 -26.25 24.79 18.43
N PRO A 131 -27.41 24.67 19.12
CA PRO A 131 -27.95 23.39 19.56
C PRO A 131 -28.10 22.39 18.42
N GLU A 132 -28.47 22.88 17.22
CA GLU A 132 -28.63 22.06 16.02
C GLU A 132 -27.30 21.42 15.62
N PHE A 133 -26.21 22.18 15.68
CA PHE A 133 -24.86 21.67 15.43
C PHE A 133 -24.48 20.59 16.45
N LEU A 134 -24.66 20.86 17.75
CA LEU A 134 -24.30 19.91 18.81
C LEU A 134 -25.10 18.61 18.71
N GLN A 135 -26.40 18.71 18.47
CA GLN A 135 -27.29 17.55 18.33
C GLN A 135 -26.94 16.72 17.11
N GLU A 136 -26.72 17.36 15.96
CA GLU A 136 -26.38 16.69 14.71
C GLU A 136 -24.98 16.05 14.80
N TYR A 137 -23.99 16.74 15.38
CA TYR A 137 -22.67 16.18 15.67
C TYR A 137 -22.75 14.93 16.57
N ALA A 138 -23.47 15.02 17.69
CA ALA A 138 -23.61 13.90 18.62
C ALA A 138 -24.31 12.71 17.96
N SER A 139 -25.32 12.95 17.13
CA SER A 139 -25.98 11.92 16.34
C SER A 139 -25.02 11.23 15.37
N LEU A 140 -24.17 11.98 14.66
CA LEU A 140 -23.22 11.43 13.69
C LEU A 140 -21.99 10.76 14.35
N LYS A 141 -21.54 11.25 15.50
CA LYS A 141 -20.42 10.64 16.23
C LYS A 141 -20.83 9.29 16.83
N ASN A 142 -21.95 9.28 17.57
CA ASN A 142 -22.32 8.18 18.44
C ASN A 142 -23.07 7.05 17.74
N GLN A 143 -23.46 7.21 16.47
CA GLN A 143 -24.17 6.15 15.77
C GLN A 143 -23.25 4.95 15.50
N PRO A 144 -23.59 3.74 16.00
CA PRO A 144 -22.76 2.58 15.82
C PRO A 144 -22.76 2.14 14.35
N LEU A 145 -21.59 1.79 13.82
CA LEU A 145 -21.42 1.41 12.41
C LEU A 145 -22.29 0.19 12.04
N ASN A 146 -22.43 -0.76 12.98
CA ASN A 146 -23.20 -1.99 12.83
C ASN A 146 -24.71 -1.74 12.67
N HIS A 147 -25.20 -0.52 12.92
CA HIS A 147 -26.60 -0.15 12.73
C HIS A 147 -27.02 -0.15 11.25
N TYR A 148 -26.07 0.02 10.32
CA TYR A 148 -26.35 0.05 8.89
C TYR A 148 -26.16 -1.33 8.27
N THR A 149 -27.26 -2.08 8.17
CA THR A 149 -27.26 -3.45 7.63
C THR A 149 -27.16 -3.51 6.10
N THR A 150 -27.45 -2.41 5.39
CA THR A 150 -27.45 -2.36 3.93
C THR A 150 -26.56 -1.25 3.39
N ASP A 151 -26.00 -1.46 2.19
CA ASP A 151 -25.16 -0.46 1.52
C ASP A 151 -25.89 0.84 1.23
N ALA A 152 -27.19 0.80 0.90
CA ALA A 152 -27.99 2.02 0.69
C ALA A 152 -28.03 2.88 1.96
N LYS A 153 -28.21 2.27 3.14
CA LYS A 153 -28.18 2.99 4.42
C LYS A 153 -26.79 3.54 4.73
N ARG A 154 -25.73 2.77 4.44
CA ARG A 154 -24.33 3.22 4.61
C ARG A 154 -24.01 4.41 3.72
N VAL A 155 -24.38 4.37 2.44
CA VAL A 155 -24.20 5.46 1.48
C VAL A 155 -24.95 6.72 1.90
N LEU A 156 -26.23 6.59 2.31
CA LEU A 156 -27.00 7.73 2.83
C LEU A 156 -26.37 8.34 4.08
N TYR A 157 -25.78 7.51 4.94
CA TYR A 157 -25.07 7.99 6.12
C TYR A 157 -23.78 8.73 5.77
N VAL A 158 -23.00 8.23 4.81
CA VAL A 158 -21.82 8.93 4.26
C VAL A 158 -22.22 10.30 3.73
N ILE A 159 -23.31 10.41 2.97
CA ILE A 159 -23.83 11.69 2.47
C ILE A 159 -24.13 12.65 3.63
N LYS A 160 -24.78 12.19 4.71
CA LYS A 160 -25.07 13.02 5.89
C LYS A 160 -23.81 13.53 6.58
N LEU A 161 -22.79 12.68 6.72
CA LEU A 161 -21.49 13.09 7.28
C LEU A 161 -20.85 14.19 6.43
N ILE A 162 -20.85 14.02 5.11
CA ILE A 162 -20.31 14.99 4.15
C ILE A 162 -21.09 16.33 4.22
N ASP A 163 -22.41 16.28 4.22
CA ASP A 163 -23.28 17.45 4.32
C ASP A 163 -23.02 18.24 5.61
N PHE A 164 -22.86 17.54 6.74
CA PHE A 164 -22.53 18.15 8.02
C PHE A 164 -21.17 18.84 7.99
N LEU A 165 -20.14 18.16 7.47
CA LEU A 165 -18.77 18.70 7.37
C LEU A 165 -18.74 19.96 6.50
N ILE A 166 -19.36 19.92 5.31
CA ILE A 166 -19.45 21.09 4.43
C ILE A 166 -20.17 22.25 5.14
N LYS A 167 -21.28 21.96 5.84
CA LYS A 167 -22.10 22.99 6.50
C LYS A 167 -21.41 23.63 7.71
N TYR A 168 -20.68 22.87 8.51
CA TYR A 168 -20.19 23.31 9.82
C TYR A 168 -18.67 23.32 9.96
N HIS A 169 -17.88 23.24 8.89
CA HIS A 169 -16.41 23.34 9.03
C HIS A 169 -15.92 24.73 9.51
N THR A 170 -16.65 25.82 9.23
CA THR A 170 -16.28 27.17 9.68
C THR A 170 -16.75 27.47 11.10
N LEU A 171 -16.09 28.42 11.78
CA LEU A 171 -16.47 28.80 13.14
C LEU A 171 -17.84 29.50 13.14
N GLU A 172 -18.08 30.37 12.18
CA GLU A 172 -19.31 31.17 12.04
C GLU A 172 -20.56 30.27 11.91
N ALA A 173 -20.41 29.11 11.26
CA ALA A 173 -21.49 28.15 11.10
C ALA A 173 -21.82 27.41 12.41
N ARG A 174 -20.84 27.20 13.30
CA ARG A 174 -21.02 26.47 14.57
C ARG A 174 -21.61 27.33 15.68
N PHE A 175 -21.31 28.62 15.70
CA PHE A 175 -21.69 29.52 16.78
C PHE A 175 -22.98 30.29 16.46
N LYS A 176 -23.80 30.57 17.49
CA LYS A 176 -24.93 31.50 17.39
C LYS A 176 -24.44 32.95 17.25
N LYS A 177 -23.45 33.30 18.08
CA LYS A 177 -22.76 34.58 18.11
C LYS A 177 -21.40 34.36 18.75
N MET A 178 -20.35 34.76 18.06
CA MET A 178 -18.99 34.66 18.59
C MET A 178 -18.84 35.64 19.77
N PRO A 179 -18.33 35.20 20.94
CA PRO A 179 -18.01 36.12 22.03
C PRO A 179 -17.01 37.20 21.57
N LYS A 180 -17.21 38.46 21.99
CA LYS A 180 -16.37 39.58 21.55
C LYS A 180 -14.96 39.57 22.17
N ASN A 181 -14.82 39.03 23.39
CA ASN A 181 -13.57 39.06 24.16
C ASN A 181 -13.14 37.62 24.51
N ILE A 182 -12.60 36.89 23.52
CA ILE A 182 -12.08 35.54 23.71
C ILE A 182 -10.58 35.63 23.93
N SER A 183 -10.05 34.96 24.96
CA SER A 183 -8.60 34.87 25.17
C SER A 183 -7.94 34.05 24.07
N SER A 184 -6.64 34.27 23.80
CA SER A 184 -5.92 33.51 22.77
C SER A 184 -5.98 32.00 23.02
N LEU A 185 -5.88 31.56 24.28
CA LEU A 185 -6.04 30.15 24.65
C LEU A 185 -7.44 29.62 24.38
N ALA A 186 -8.50 30.40 24.65
CA ALA A 186 -9.87 29.98 24.34
C ALA A 186 -10.12 29.94 22.83
N MET A 187 -9.53 30.86 22.05
CA MET A 187 -9.60 30.81 20.60
C MET A 187 -8.88 29.58 20.05
N GLN A 188 -7.71 29.23 20.60
CA GLN A 188 -7.00 28.01 20.22
C GLN A 188 -7.80 26.76 20.57
N ALA A 189 -8.36 26.69 21.78
CA ALA A 189 -9.22 25.57 22.19
C ALA A 189 -10.44 25.39 21.27
N ILE A 190 -11.04 26.49 20.76
CA ILE A 190 -12.11 26.43 19.76
C ILE A 190 -11.61 25.82 18.44
N LYS A 191 -10.43 26.23 17.96
CA LYS A 191 -9.81 25.70 16.73
C LYS A 191 -9.46 24.22 16.90
N ASP A 192 -8.82 23.84 18.00
CA ASP A 192 -8.45 22.46 18.29
C ASP A 192 -9.68 21.56 18.35
N THR A 193 -10.72 21.99 19.09
CA THR A 193 -12.01 21.28 19.15
C THR A 193 -12.64 21.15 17.77
N ARG A 194 -12.57 22.21 16.95
CA ARG A 194 -13.12 22.18 15.59
C ARG A 194 -12.42 21.14 14.73
N ASP A 195 -11.10 21.12 14.80
CA ASP A 195 -10.23 20.28 13.99
C ASP A 195 -10.34 18.82 14.42
N GLU A 196 -10.39 18.54 15.72
CA GLU A 196 -10.69 17.21 16.28
C GLU A 196 -12.04 16.69 15.78
N GLN A 197 -13.10 17.50 15.89
CA GLN A 197 -14.44 17.11 15.44
C GLN A 197 -14.49 16.81 13.94
N ASN A 198 -13.79 17.60 13.12
CA ASN A 198 -13.70 17.36 11.67
C ASN A 198 -12.99 16.05 11.37
N ARG A 199 -11.83 15.80 12.00
CA ARG A 199 -11.05 14.56 11.85
C ARG A 199 -11.87 13.33 12.22
N ILE A 200 -12.55 13.35 13.38
CA ILE A 200 -13.42 12.26 13.84
C ILE A 200 -14.47 11.90 12.79
N LEU A 201 -15.12 12.90 12.20
CA LEU A 201 -16.18 12.63 11.20
C LEU A 201 -15.62 12.16 9.85
N ILE A 202 -14.47 12.67 9.40
CA ILE A 202 -13.79 12.17 8.20
C ILE A 202 -13.33 10.72 8.42
N GLN A 203 -12.76 10.41 9.58
CA GLN A 203 -12.38 9.06 9.97
C GLN A 203 -13.58 8.12 9.99
N LYS A 204 -14.69 8.54 10.63
CA LYS A 204 -15.95 7.80 10.64
C LYS A 204 -16.49 7.55 9.23
N MET A 205 -16.45 8.57 8.37
CA MET A 205 -16.84 8.44 6.96
C MET A 205 -16.02 7.35 6.26
N CYS A 206 -14.70 7.37 6.41
CA CYS A 206 -13.82 6.36 5.82
C CYS A 206 -14.10 4.94 6.37
N SER A 207 -14.37 4.81 7.67
CA SER A 207 -14.75 3.51 8.26
C SER A 207 -16.07 2.97 7.70
N VAL A 208 -17.06 3.83 7.44
CA VAL A 208 -18.33 3.41 6.80
C VAL A 208 -18.10 2.97 5.37
N ILE A 209 -17.24 3.68 4.62
CA ILE A 209 -16.88 3.34 3.24
C ILE A 209 -16.20 1.97 3.17
N GLN A 210 -15.30 1.65 4.11
CA GLN A 210 -14.64 0.34 4.17
C GLN A 210 -15.64 -0.82 4.35
N GLN A 211 -16.75 -0.58 5.05
CA GLN A 211 -17.81 -1.58 5.30
C GLN A 211 -18.80 -1.76 4.14
N LEU A 212 -18.63 -1.04 3.03
CA LEU A 212 -19.42 -1.29 1.82
C LEU A 212 -19.13 -2.68 1.26
N SER A 213 -20.15 -3.32 0.67
CA SER A 213 -19.99 -4.67 0.13
C SER A 213 -18.91 -4.72 -0.97
N PRO A 214 -18.18 -5.85 -1.10
CA PRO A 214 -17.23 -6.05 -2.19
C PRO A 214 -17.87 -5.89 -3.58
N ASP A 215 -19.12 -6.32 -3.73
CA ASP A 215 -19.85 -6.23 -5.00
C ASP A 215 -20.10 -4.77 -5.41
N LEU A 216 -20.50 -3.92 -4.45
CA LEU A 216 -20.68 -2.49 -4.71
C LEU A 216 -19.35 -1.82 -5.09
N ARG A 217 -18.30 -2.09 -4.33
CA ARG A 217 -16.96 -1.53 -4.59
C ARG A 217 -16.46 -1.93 -5.98
N LYS A 218 -16.59 -3.21 -6.34
CA LYS A 218 -16.21 -3.73 -7.66
C LYS A 218 -17.03 -3.11 -8.78
N ARG A 219 -18.33 -2.87 -8.58
CA ARG A 219 -19.21 -2.24 -9.58
C ARG A 219 -18.76 -0.82 -9.94
N PHE A 220 -18.20 -0.08 -8.98
CA PHE A 220 -17.86 1.34 -9.14
C PHE A 220 -16.35 1.66 -9.13
N ASP A 221 -15.49 0.64 -9.14
CA ASP A 221 -14.03 0.81 -9.08
C ASP A 221 -13.48 1.73 -10.18
N LYS A 222 -13.96 1.53 -11.42
CA LYS A 222 -13.60 2.34 -12.59
C LYS A 222 -13.99 3.83 -12.50
N ALA A 223 -14.98 4.17 -11.67
CA ALA A 223 -15.37 5.56 -11.47
C ALA A 223 -14.33 6.32 -10.64
N LEU A 224 -13.58 5.61 -9.77
CA LEU A 224 -12.51 6.16 -8.96
C LEU A 224 -11.15 6.12 -9.67
N GLU A 225 -10.91 5.13 -10.55
CA GLU A 225 -9.65 4.99 -11.30
C GLU A 225 -9.19 6.27 -12.01
N ALA A 226 -10.13 7.05 -12.56
CA ALA A 226 -9.83 8.30 -13.28
C ALA A 226 -9.09 9.35 -12.43
N SER A 227 -9.21 9.27 -11.10
CA SER A 227 -8.53 10.16 -10.16
C SER A 227 -7.21 9.60 -9.61
N SER A 228 -6.78 8.42 -10.09
CA SER A 228 -5.72 7.61 -9.45
C SER A 228 -6.01 7.33 -7.96
N PHE A 229 -7.28 7.31 -7.58
CA PHE A 229 -7.78 7.03 -6.24
C PHE A 229 -8.53 5.70 -6.27
N ASN A 230 -8.51 4.95 -5.17
CA ASN A 230 -9.21 3.66 -5.07
C ASN A 230 -9.87 3.52 -3.69
N TRP A 231 -10.63 2.44 -3.49
CA TRP A 231 -11.30 2.20 -2.21
C TRP A 231 -10.34 2.11 -1.01
N LEU A 232 -9.13 1.57 -1.23
CA LEU A 232 -8.07 1.49 -0.22
C LEU A 232 -7.53 2.87 0.18
N SER A 233 -7.64 3.87 -0.71
CA SER A 233 -7.20 5.24 -0.43
C SER A 233 -8.05 5.87 0.70
N PHE A 234 -9.32 5.47 0.85
CA PHE A 234 -10.14 5.88 2.00
C PHE A 234 -9.65 5.26 3.32
N GLU A 235 -9.10 4.05 3.31
CA GLU A 235 -8.53 3.44 4.51
C GLU A 235 -7.29 4.21 4.98
N HIS A 236 -6.42 4.59 4.05
CA HIS A 236 -5.27 5.46 4.33
C HIS A 236 -5.71 6.83 4.85
N LEU A 237 -6.68 7.47 4.18
CA LEU A 237 -7.19 8.77 4.61
C LEU A 237 -7.77 8.69 6.02
N GLY A 238 -8.62 7.69 6.29
CA GLY A 238 -9.18 7.47 7.62
C GLY A 238 -8.10 7.23 8.66
N GLY A 239 -7.07 6.45 8.32
CA GLY A 239 -5.91 6.18 9.18
C GLY A 239 -5.10 7.44 9.52
N ILE A 240 -4.91 8.36 8.56
CA ILE A 240 -4.25 9.66 8.79
C ILE A 240 -5.12 10.56 9.68
N MET A 241 -6.45 10.49 9.53
CA MET A 241 -7.38 11.31 10.31
C MET A 241 -7.48 10.87 11.76
N ILE A 242 -7.18 9.59 12.06
CA ILE A 242 -6.98 9.16 13.45
C ILE A 242 -5.85 9.98 14.03
N GLU A 243 -6.12 10.63 15.16
CA GLU A 243 -5.11 11.30 15.96
C GLU A 243 -4.17 10.22 16.52
N PRO A 244 -2.93 10.08 16.04
CA PRO A 244 -1.95 9.28 16.73
C PRO A 244 -1.44 10.02 17.97
N SER A 245 -0.95 9.29 18.96
CA SER A 245 -0.28 9.91 20.10
C SER A 245 0.87 10.81 19.64
N MET A 246 1.08 11.93 20.33
CA MET A 246 2.25 12.80 20.14
C MET A 246 3.59 12.10 20.51
N GLN A 247 3.54 10.82 20.89
CA GLN A 247 4.66 10.00 21.35
C GLN A 247 5.33 9.20 20.21
N LYS A 248 5.00 9.48 18.95
CA LYS A 248 5.61 8.78 17.80
C LYS A 248 7.05 9.23 17.62
N ALA A 249 7.97 8.29 17.80
CA ALA A 249 9.38 8.49 17.55
C ALA A 249 9.71 8.33 16.07
N ALA A 250 10.33 9.35 15.46
CA ALA A 250 11.02 9.17 14.20
C ALA A 250 12.50 8.92 14.48
N LEU A 251 12.94 7.67 14.32
CA LEU A 251 14.35 7.36 14.23
C LEU A 251 14.77 7.47 12.78
N VAL A 252 15.65 8.42 12.47
CA VAL A 252 16.27 8.57 11.14
C VAL A 252 17.73 8.20 11.26
N PRO A 253 18.12 6.97 10.85
CA PRO A 253 19.52 6.58 10.81
C PRO A 253 20.28 7.32 9.70
N VAL A 254 21.42 7.94 10.05
CA VAL A 254 22.29 8.61 9.08
C VAL A 254 23.67 7.98 9.07
N ILE A 255 24.18 7.65 7.88
CA ILE A 255 25.55 7.13 7.73
C ILE A 255 26.51 8.32 7.68
N GLY A 256 27.28 8.50 8.77
CA GLY A 256 28.43 9.41 8.77
C GLY A 256 29.70 8.65 8.38
N GLN A 257 30.08 8.65 7.10
CA GLN A 257 31.49 8.44 6.75
C GLN A 257 32.22 9.79 6.88
N LYS A 258 33.54 9.77 7.09
CA LYS A 258 34.39 10.93 7.44
C LYS A 258 33.88 12.23 6.82
N THR A 259 33.65 13.27 7.64
CA THR A 259 33.10 14.59 7.28
C THR A 259 33.67 15.17 5.99
N THR A 260 33.15 14.74 4.85
CA THR A 260 33.29 15.41 3.56
C THR A 260 32.07 16.33 3.38
N SER A 261 32.16 17.32 2.50
CA SER A 261 31.05 18.27 2.27
C SER A 261 29.70 17.61 1.89
N PRO A 262 29.63 16.49 1.15
CA PRO A 262 28.37 15.79 0.87
C PRO A 262 27.73 15.17 2.12
N ASP A 263 28.53 14.65 3.05
CA ASP A 263 28.02 13.98 4.26
C ASP A 263 27.34 14.98 5.21
N ARG A 264 27.82 16.23 5.26
CA ARG A 264 27.17 17.29 6.06
C ARG A 264 25.77 17.63 5.53
N VAL A 265 25.62 17.74 4.21
CA VAL A 265 24.33 18.09 3.59
C VAL A 265 23.26 17.02 3.86
N ASN A 266 23.64 15.74 3.85
CA ASN A 266 22.72 14.65 4.17
C ASN A 266 22.25 14.67 5.64
N ILE A 267 23.14 15.05 6.57
CA ILE A 267 22.80 15.20 7.98
C ILE A 267 21.81 16.35 8.19
N ASP A 268 22.03 17.49 7.54
CA ASP A 268 21.13 18.65 7.65
C ASP A 268 19.72 18.32 7.11
N SER A 269 19.64 17.70 5.93
CA SER A 269 18.34 17.27 5.38
C SER A 269 17.65 16.21 6.24
N ALA A 270 18.40 15.35 6.95
CA ALA A 270 17.84 14.43 7.92
C ALA A 270 17.27 15.15 9.16
N PHE A 271 17.92 16.20 9.66
CA PHE A 271 17.37 17.04 10.73
C PHE A 271 16.08 17.73 10.30
N HIS A 272 16.02 18.31 9.10
CA HIS A 272 14.79 18.92 8.60
C HIS A 272 13.69 17.88 8.40
N LEU A 273 14.01 16.65 7.98
CA LEU A 273 13.04 15.57 7.91
C LEU A 273 12.50 15.21 9.31
N ILE A 274 13.34 15.14 10.34
CA ILE A 274 12.90 14.90 11.72
C ILE A 274 11.95 16.02 12.19
N ALA A 275 12.32 17.28 11.94
CA ALA A 275 11.47 18.44 12.23
C ALA A 275 10.12 18.36 11.50
N GLU A 276 10.14 18.02 10.21
CA GLU A 276 8.95 17.83 9.38
C GLU A 276 8.06 16.71 9.96
N VAL A 277 8.65 15.61 10.40
CA VAL A 277 7.93 14.46 10.99
C VAL A 277 7.30 14.82 12.33
N GLY A 278 8.01 15.56 13.18
CA GLY A 278 7.48 16.06 14.47
C GLY A 278 6.23 16.92 14.28
N ASP A 279 6.19 17.68 13.20
CA ASP A 279 5.09 18.60 12.89
C ASP A 279 3.99 17.99 11.98
N LEU A 280 4.08 16.72 11.58
CA LEU A 280 3.07 16.08 10.71
C LEU A 280 1.66 16.16 11.30
N GLN A 281 1.51 16.04 12.63
CA GLN A 281 0.20 16.16 13.26
C GLN A 281 -0.41 17.55 13.14
N LEU A 282 0.42 18.59 13.13
CA LEU A 282 -0.03 19.97 12.95
C LEU A 282 -0.45 20.25 11.49
N MET A 283 0.02 19.44 10.53
CA MET A 283 -0.35 19.56 9.12
C MET A 283 -1.76 19.01 8.83
N ILE A 284 -2.19 17.98 9.55
CA ILE A 284 -3.46 17.27 9.30
C ILE A 284 -4.69 18.21 9.40
N PRO A 285 -4.82 19.09 10.41
CA PRO A 285 -5.91 20.07 10.46
C PRO A 285 -6.03 20.92 9.19
N HIS A 286 -4.91 21.40 8.64
CA HIS A 286 -4.89 22.19 7.41
C HIS A 286 -5.32 21.36 6.19
N ALA A 287 -4.86 20.11 6.12
CA ALA A 287 -5.28 19.17 5.08
C ALA A 287 -6.77 18.82 5.18
N ALA A 288 -7.27 18.55 6.38
CA ALA A 288 -8.68 18.23 6.62
C ALA A 288 -9.61 19.36 6.19
N LEU A 289 -9.28 20.62 6.50
CA LEU A 289 -10.04 21.78 6.02
C LEU A 289 -10.05 21.84 4.48
N THR A 290 -8.89 21.66 3.85
CA THR A 290 -8.76 21.68 2.39
C THR A 290 -9.60 20.54 1.74
N ILE A 291 -9.61 19.35 2.34
CA ILE A 291 -10.42 18.21 1.89
C ILE A 291 -11.91 18.56 1.99
N ILE A 292 -12.34 19.15 3.09
CA ILE A 292 -13.75 19.56 3.27
C ILE A 292 -14.17 20.58 2.22
N GLU A 293 -13.30 21.55 1.92
CA GLU A 293 -13.60 22.62 0.96
C GLU A 293 -13.57 22.15 -0.50
N LYS A 294 -12.60 21.29 -0.87
CA LYS A 294 -12.33 20.96 -2.28
C LYS A 294 -12.80 19.57 -2.70
N ASP A 295 -12.58 18.56 -1.87
CA ASP A 295 -12.78 17.15 -2.25
C ASP A 295 -14.17 16.63 -1.83
N LEU A 296 -14.67 17.03 -0.66
CA LEU A 296 -15.95 16.55 -0.14
C LEU A 296 -17.16 16.91 -1.03
N PRO A 297 -17.25 18.09 -1.68
CA PRO A 297 -18.35 18.39 -2.59
C PRO A 297 -18.43 17.42 -3.79
N THR A 298 -17.30 17.01 -4.35
CA THR A 298 -17.26 16.05 -5.47
C THR A 298 -17.57 14.64 -4.98
N LEU A 299 -17.06 14.26 -3.79
CA LEU A 299 -17.37 12.99 -3.13
C LEU A 299 -18.87 12.86 -2.82
N ARG A 300 -19.50 13.95 -2.39
CA ARG A 300 -20.93 14.04 -2.13
C ARG A 300 -21.73 13.66 -3.38
N ASN A 301 -21.38 14.25 -4.52
CA ASN A 301 -22.08 14.03 -5.79
C ASN A 301 -21.91 12.59 -6.27
N PHE A 302 -20.72 12.02 -6.08
CA PHE A 302 -20.46 10.60 -6.33
C PHE A 302 -21.38 9.70 -5.49
N PHE A 303 -21.45 9.90 -4.17
CA PHE A 303 -22.31 9.07 -3.32
C PHE A 303 -23.81 9.28 -3.56
N HIS A 304 -24.24 10.49 -3.93
CA HIS A 304 -25.62 10.72 -4.40
C HIS A 304 -25.93 9.87 -5.63
N ALA A 305 -25.05 9.84 -6.63
CA ALA A 305 -25.24 8.99 -7.80
C ALA A 305 -25.31 7.49 -7.44
N LEU A 306 -24.44 7.02 -6.54
CA LEU A 306 -24.49 5.66 -5.99
C LEU A 306 -25.83 5.38 -5.30
N ALA A 307 -26.31 6.29 -4.45
CA ALA A 307 -27.58 6.14 -3.75
C ALA A 307 -28.74 5.96 -4.73
N VAL A 308 -28.79 6.76 -5.80
CA VAL A 308 -29.85 6.63 -6.81
C VAL A 308 -29.75 5.28 -7.54
N THR A 309 -28.55 4.80 -7.88
CA THR A 309 -28.40 3.47 -8.52
C THR A 309 -28.79 2.31 -7.59
N LEU A 310 -28.68 2.48 -6.28
CA LEU A 310 -29.08 1.49 -5.28
C LEU A 310 -30.59 1.48 -5.02
N ILE A 311 -31.25 2.64 -5.14
CA ILE A 311 -32.68 2.81 -4.90
C ILE A 311 -33.51 2.55 -6.18
N ALA A 312 -32.96 2.87 -7.35
CA ALA A 312 -33.62 2.73 -8.65
C ALA A 312 -32.67 2.10 -9.70
N PRO A 313 -32.44 0.77 -9.66
CA PRO A 313 -31.44 0.10 -10.49
C PRO A 313 -31.75 0.11 -12.00
N ASP A 314 -32.99 0.35 -12.40
CA ASP A 314 -33.45 0.27 -13.80
C ASP A 314 -33.10 1.51 -14.65
N LYS A 315 -32.51 2.55 -14.04
CA LYS A 315 -32.09 3.76 -14.76
C LYS A 315 -30.56 3.76 -14.94
N PRO A 316 -30.04 3.82 -16.19
CA PRO A 316 -28.62 4.02 -16.41
C PRO A 316 -28.26 5.43 -15.93
N ILE A 317 -27.52 5.50 -14.83
CA ILE A 317 -27.00 6.75 -14.27
C ILE A 317 -25.51 6.79 -14.55
N THR A 318 -25.08 7.88 -15.15
CA THR A 318 -23.65 8.18 -15.28
C THR A 318 -23.15 8.63 -13.90
N VAL A 319 -22.35 7.78 -13.25
CA VAL A 319 -21.70 8.14 -11.99
C VAL A 319 -20.57 9.13 -12.30
N PRO A 320 -20.51 10.29 -11.61
CA PRO A 320 -19.44 11.26 -11.82
C PRO A 320 -18.10 10.64 -11.44
N ARG A 321 -17.04 11.10 -12.09
CA ARG A 321 -15.65 10.73 -11.77
C ARG A 321 -15.08 11.84 -10.87
N PRO A 322 -15.08 11.67 -9.55
CA PRO A 322 -14.61 12.71 -8.66
C PRO A 322 -13.09 12.82 -8.73
N GLU A 323 -12.55 14.03 -8.57
CA GLU A 323 -11.12 14.27 -8.37
C GLU A 323 -10.87 14.66 -6.90
N PHE A 324 -9.87 14.03 -6.29
CA PHE A 324 -9.55 14.19 -4.87
C PHE A 324 -8.13 14.69 -4.67
N ALA A 325 -7.84 15.90 -5.14
CA ALA A 325 -6.48 16.43 -5.17
C ALA A 325 -5.89 16.57 -3.76
N ALA A 326 -6.67 17.06 -2.79
CA ALA A 326 -6.18 17.28 -1.43
C ALA A 326 -5.95 15.94 -0.70
N SER A 327 -6.91 15.02 -0.80
CA SER A 327 -6.84 13.69 -0.21
C SER A 327 -5.69 12.88 -0.79
N LYS A 328 -5.50 12.92 -2.12
CA LYS A 328 -4.37 12.26 -2.78
C LYS A 328 -3.03 12.85 -2.34
N CYS A 329 -2.92 14.17 -2.27
CA CYS A 329 -1.70 14.84 -1.85
C CYS A 329 -1.30 14.44 -0.43
N ILE A 330 -2.23 14.50 0.53
CA ILE A 330 -1.93 14.16 1.93
C ILE A 330 -1.61 12.67 2.10
N ILE A 331 -2.35 11.76 1.44
CA ILE A 331 -2.08 10.32 1.50
C ILE A 331 -0.69 10.01 0.93
N THR A 332 -0.39 10.53 -0.26
CA THR A 332 0.89 10.27 -0.93
C THR A 332 2.04 10.80 -0.09
N TYR A 333 1.92 12.02 0.41
CA TYR A 333 2.95 12.66 1.22
C TYR A 333 3.20 11.93 2.55
N PHE A 334 2.15 11.54 3.27
CA PHE A 334 2.29 10.78 4.52
C PHE A 334 2.86 9.38 4.27
N ASN A 335 2.38 8.67 3.25
CA ASN A 335 2.90 7.36 2.88
C ASN A 335 4.38 7.44 2.49
N ASP A 336 4.78 8.43 1.69
CA ASP A 336 6.16 8.66 1.28
C ASP A 336 7.09 8.83 2.49
N ILE A 337 6.73 9.69 3.44
CA ILE A 337 7.54 9.93 4.63
C ILE A 337 7.62 8.69 5.51
N GLN A 338 6.47 8.07 5.81
CA GLN A 338 6.44 6.89 6.68
C GLN A 338 7.18 5.72 6.04
N SER A 339 7.01 5.48 4.74
CA SER A 339 7.72 4.43 4.01
C SER A 339 9.21 4.72 3.94
N LEU A 340 9.62 5.97 3.71
CA LEU A 340 11.04 6.35 3.70
C LEU A 340 11.71 6.07 5.06
N ILE A 341 11.08 6.47 6.16
CA ILE A 341 11.61 6.20 7.51
C ILE A 341 11.67 4.70 7.80
N LYS A 342 10.63 3.95 7.43
CA LYS A 342 10.61 2.48 7.57
C LYS A 342 11.71 1.84 6.73
N LEU A 343 11.87 2.24 5.47
CA LEU A 343 12.92 1.72 4.59
C LEU A 343 14.31 1.99 5.15
N LEU A 344 14.56 3.20 5.65
CA LEU A 344 15.81 3.56 6.32
C LEU A 344 16.08 2.63 7.50
N ASN A 345 15.13 2.49 8.42
CA ASN A 345 15.27 1.61 9.58
C ASN A 345 15.48 0.14 9.18
N LEU A 346 14.68 -0.37 8.23
CA LEU A 346 14.76 -1.76 7.79
C LEU A 346 16.07 -2.08 7.04
N SER A 347 16.65 -1.08 6.34
CA SER A 347 17.93 -1.22 5.63
C SER A 347 19.15 -1.21 6.55
N HIS A 348 19.01 -0.63 7.74
CA HIS A 348 20.11 -0.41 8.67
C HIS A 348 20.11 -1.31 9.89
N ASP A 349 18.95 -1.81 10.32
CA ASP A 349 18.82 -2.63 11.50
C ASP A 349 17.96 -3.87 11.24
N SER A 350 18.58 -5.06 11.33
CA SER A 350 17.90 -6.34 11.21
C SER A 350 16.87 -6.61 12.31
N THR A 351 16.90 -5.85 13.42
CA THR A 351 15.89 -5.92 14.50
C THR A 351 14.79 -4.88 14.37
N ALA A 352 14.91 -3.92 13.44
CA ALA A 352 13.90 -2.90 13.23
C ALA A 352 12.57 -3.51 12.83
N ARG A 353 11.48 -2.99 13.40
CA ARG A 353 10.12 -3.40 13.08
C ARG A 353 9.52 -2.50 12.00
N MET A 354 8.50 -3.00 11.31
CA MET A 354 7.72 -2.19 10.36
C MET A 354 6.89 -1.09 11.04
N LYS A 355 6.57 -1.23 12.34
CA LYS A 355 5.96 -0.15 13.12
C LYS A 355 7.04 0.81 13.58
N LEU A 356 6.78 2.12 13.50
CA LEU A 356 7.63 3.11 14.14
C LEU A 356 7.60 2.87 15.66
N PRO A 357 8.75 2.88 16.34
CA PRO A 357 8.79 2.67 17.77
C PRO A 357 7.95 3.74 18.48
N LEU A 358 7.25 3.33 19.53
CA LEU A 358 6.71 4.23 20.53
C LEU A 358 7.79 4.51 21.55
N TRP A 359 7.90 5.76 21.99
CA TRP A 359 8.82 6.09 23.07
C TRP A 359 8.29 5.53 24.40
N PRO A 360 9.00 4.60 25.08
CA PRO A 360 8.63 4.20 26.44
C PRO A 360 9.13 5.20 27.51
N GLU A 361 10.12 6.04 27.18
CA GLU A 361 10.72 7.06 28.05
C GLU A 361 10.92 8.35 27.25
N SER A 362 10.59 9.54 27.77
CA SER A 362 10.52 10.77 26.96
C SER A 362 11.90 11.30 26.50
N GLU A 363 12.55 10.66 25.53
CA GLU A 363 13.72 11.25 24.88
C GLU A 363 13.31 12.01 23.62
N ALA A 364 13.88 13.21 23.44
CA ALA A 364 13.64 14.03 22.27
C ALA A 364 13.99 13.28 20.96
N PRO A 365 13.29 13.56 19.84
CA PRO A 365 13.67 13.09 18.51
C PRO A 365 15.17 13.32 18.28
N SER A 366 15.89 12.28 17.87
CA SER A 366 17.34 12.37 17.73
C SER A 366 17.86 11.56 16.54
N ILE A 367 18.96 12.05 15.97
CA ILE A 367 19.74 11.31 14.98
C ILE A 367 20.64 10.33 15.74
N GLN A 368 20.55 9.04 15.39
CA GLN A 368 21.51 8.05 15.86
C GLN A 368 22.57 7.81 14.79
N LEU A 369 23.82 8.04 15.17
CA LEU A 369 24.97 7.59 14.38
C LEU A 369 25.10 6.08 14.55
N LEU A 370 24.79 5.36 13.48
CA LEU A 370 24.69 3.90 13.52
C LEU A 370 26.02 3.22 13.84
N ASN A 371 25.91 2.14 14.61
CA ASN A 371 26.93 1.11 14.73
C ASN A 371 26.48 -0.06 13.83
N LEU A 372 27.14 -0.28 12.69
CA LEU A 372 26.78 -1.21 11.60
C LEU A 372 26.87 -2.72 11.98
N ARG A 373 26.50 -3.12 13.20
CA ARG A 373 26.75 -4.47 13.73
C ARG A 373 25.56 -5.43 13.71
N SER A 374 24.33 -5.00 13.43
CA SER A 374 23.15 -5.89 13.42
C SER A 374 22.87 -6.50 12.04
N GLY A 375 23.76 -7.37 11.55
CA GLY A 375 23.50 -8.18 10.35
C GLY A 375 22.65 -9.43 10.61
N TYR A 376 22.17 -10.06 9.54
CA TYR A 376 21.64 -11.44 9.59
C TYR A 376 22.80 -12.44 9.59
N ASP A 377 22.77 -13.38 10.53
CA ASP A 377 23.65 -14.55 10.53
C ASP A 377 23.14 -15.56 9.50
N VAL A 378 23.68 -15.47 8.28
CA VAL A 378 23.35 -16.38 7.18
C VAL A 378 23.73 -17.83 7.47
N SER A 379 24.37 -18.18 8.59
CA SER A 379 24.57 -19.59 8.96
C SER A 379 23.32 -20.22 9.60
N LYS A 380 22.44 -19.40 10.20
CA LYS A 380 21.24 -19.87 10.91
C LYS A 380 20.02 -19.86 10.00
N LYS A 381 19.25 -20.96 10.02
CA LYS A 381 18.04 -21.12 9.21
C LYS A 381 16.97 -20.06 9.54
N VAL A 382 16.69 -19.86 10.84
CA VAL A 382 15.74 -18.83 11.31
C VAL A 382 16.10 -17.44 10.79
N GLU A 383 17.38 -17.08 10.80
CA GLU A 383 17.83 -15.76 10.33
C GLU A 383 17.74 -15.61 8.82
N ARG A 384 18.02 -16.65 8.03
CA ARG A 384 17.80 -16.61 6.57
C ARG A 384 16.32 -16.39 6.22
N HIS A 385 15.41 -17.03 6.96
CA HIS A 385 13.97 -16.92 6.71
C HIS A 385 13.42 -15.57 7.19
N ALA A 386 13.93 -15.04 8.30
CA ALA A 386 13.70 -13.66 8.71
C ALA A 386 14.18 -12.67 7.63
N ALA A 387 15.32 -12.95 6.98
CA ALA A 387 15.85 -12.14 5.91
C ALA A 387 14.93 -12.12 4.66
N LEU A 388 14.24 -13.23 4.35
CA LEU A 388 13.19 -13.23 3.30
C LEU A 388 12.01 -12.35 3.67
N ARG A 389 11.54 -12.42 4.93
CA ARG A 389 10.49 -11.51 5.41
C ARG A 389 10.89 -10.04 5.28
N ARG A 390 12.16 -9.74 5.54
CA ARG A 390 12.74 -8.40 5.36
C ARG A 390 12.69 -7.94 3.92
N LEU A 391 13.14 -8.76 2.97
CA LEU A 391 13.07 -8.45 1.53
C LEU A 391 11.61 -8.26 1.06
N GLN A 392 10.69 -9.09 1.54
CA GLN A 392 9.26 -8.93 1.26
C GLN A 392 8.74 -7.59 1.77
N SER A 393 9.11 -7.20 3.00
CA SER A 393 8.70 -5.92 3.61
C SER A 393 9.28 -4.72 2.87
N LEU A 394 10.56 -4.77 2.48
CA LEU A 394 11.20 -3.73 1.68
C LEU A 394 10.50 -3.54 0.33
N GLY A 395 10.24 -4.65 -0.38
CA GLY A 395 9.55 -4.59 -1.67
C GLY A 395 8.11 -4.10 -1.55
N GLU A 396 7.39 -4.45 -0.47
CA GLU A 396 6.04 -3.92 -0.21
C GLU A 396 6.04 -2.40 -0.02
N LEU A 397 7.00 -1.89 0.77
CA LEU A 397 7.16 -0.47 1.01
C LEU A 397 7.52 0.30 -0.25
N ILE A 398 8.23 -0.31 -1.22
CA ILE A 398 8.62 0.29 -2.51
C ILE A 398 7.50 0.25 -3.56
N THR A 399 6.40 -0.47 -3.31
CA THR A 399 5.26 -0.48 -4.26
C THR A 399 4.66 0.92 -4.42
N GLY A 400 4.07 1.20 -5.59
CA GLY A 400 3.45 2.50 -5.89
C GLY A 400 2.31 2.95 -4.97
N LYS A 401 1.85 2.09 -4.04
CA LYS A 401 0.88 2.42 -2.98
C LYS A 401 1.54 3.11 -1.78
N ASN A 402 2.79 2.74 -1.49
CA ASN A 402 3.54 3.12 -0.30
C ASN A 402 4.69 4.08 -0.61
N PHE A 403 5.27 3.96 -1.82
CA PHE A 403 6.35 4.80 -2.32
C PHE A 403 5.95 5.41 -3.66
N SER A 404 5.76 6.72 -3.65
CA SER A 404 5.25 7.41 -4.81
C SER A 404 6.25 7.40 -5.97
N LYS A 405 5.70 7.53 -7.18
CA LYS A 405 6.52 7.75 -8.38
C LYS A 405 7.42 8.99 -8.24
N PHE A 406 7.00 10.00 -7.48
CA PHE A 406 7.82 11.18 -7.24
C PHE A 406 9.15 10.80 -6.58
N LEU A 407 9.15 9.96 -5.53
CA LEU A 407 10.38 9.51 -4.89
C LEU A 407 11.22 8.60 -5.79
N ILE A 408 10.59 7.68 -6.51
CA ILE A 408 11.26 6.77 -7.46
C ILE A 408 12.02 7.57 -8.53
N ASP A 409 11.40 8.61 -9.08
CA ASP A 409 11.96 9.41 -10.17
C ASP A 409 13.13 10.32 -9.71
N LEU A 410 13.29 10.57 -8.40
CA LEU A 410 14.41 11.36 -7.87
C LEU A 410 15.75 10.64 -7.97
N ASP A 411 15.76 9.31 -7.83
CA ASP A 411 16.96 8.49 -8.01
C ASP A 411 16.77 7.47 -9.17
N PRO A 412 17.05 7.89 -10.41
CA PRO A 412 16.95 7.01 -11.59
C PRO A 412 18.08 5.97 -11.67
N THR A 413 19.08 6.01 -10.77
CA THR A 413 20.21 5.07 -10.74
C THR A 413 19.89 3.80 -9.95
N THR A 414 18.75 3.75 -9.28
CA THR A 414 18.33 2.61 -8.46
C THR A 414 17.25 1.80 -9.17
N ASP A 415 17.44 0.48 -9.24
CA ASP A 415 16.43 -0.43 -9.78
C ASP A 415 15.37 -0.75 -8.71
N TRP A 416 14.47 0.20 -8.47
CA TRP A 416 13.37 0.03 -7.52
C TRP A 416 12.46 -1.17 -7.88
N ARG A 417 12.38 -1.54 -9.16
CA ARG A 417 11.55 -2.65 -9.63
C ARG A 417 12.10 -4.01 -9.18
N ALA A 418 13.41 -4.14 -9.01
CA ALA A 418 14.02 -5.37 -8.52
C ALA A 418 13.46 -5.80 -7.15
N PHE A 419 13.24 -4.84 -6.24
CA PHE A 419 12.65 -5.13 -4.92
C PHE A 419 11.20 -5.62 -5.02
N ILE A 420 10.41 -5.04 -5.94
CA ILE A 420 9.02 -5.48 -6.17
C ILE A 420 9.01 -6.91 -6.73
N VAL A 421 9.88 -7.21 -7.69
CA VAL A 421 10.01 -8.57 -8.26
C VAL A 421 10.38 -9.59 -7.19
N ILE A 422 11.35 -9.27 -6.32
CA ILE A 422 11.74 -10.14 -5.21
C ILE A 422 10.57 -10.35 -4.24
N ARG A 423 9.87 -9.28 -3.86
CA ARG A 423 8.68 -9.37 -2.99
C ARG A 423 7.61 -10.26 -3.61
N ASP A 424 7.27 -10.05 -4.88
CA ASP A 424 6.24 -10.85 -5.57
C ASP A 424 6.65 -12.33 -5.64
N ALA A 425 7.92 -12.61 -5.91
CA ALA A 425 8.45 -13.98 -5.92
C ALA A 425 8.39 -14.66 -4.55
N ILE A 426 8.73 -13.92 -3.47
CA ILE A 426 8.66 -14.42 -2.10
C ILE A 426 7.21 -14.65 -1.68
N THR A 427 6.28 -13.75 -2.05
CA THR A 427 4.85 -13.87 -1.71
C THR A 427 4.15 -14.98 -2.50
N HIS A 428 4.47 -15.13 -3.79
CA HIS A 428 3.80 -16.06 -4.71
C HIS A 428 4.64 -17.30 -5.03
N GLN A 429 5.28 -17.92 -4.02
CA GLN A 429 6.02 -19.18 -4.19
C GLN A 429 5.13 -20.34 -4.66
N ASP A 430 3.82 -20.15 -4.61
CA ASP A 430 2.83 -21.09 -5.08
C ASP A 430 2.62 -21.05 -6.61
N GLU A 431 3.21 -20.07 -7.29
CA GLU A 431 3.22 -19.91 -8.74
C GLU A 431 4.56 -20.31 -9.36
N ARG A 432 4.53 -20.65 -10.66
CA ARG A 432 5.73 -21.00 -11.45
C ARG A 432 6.59 -22.06 -10.72
N ASP A 433 7.90 -21.91 -10.76
CA ASP A 433 8.92 -22.68 -10.03
C ASP A 433 9.55 -21.85 -8.89
N LEU A 434 8.81 -20.85 -8.36
CA LEU A 434 9.36 -19.86 -7.44
C LEU A 434 9.77 -20.44 -6.09
N LYS A 435 9.01 -21.40 -5.52
CA LYS A 435 9.43 -22.09 -4.28
C LYS A 435 10.84 -22.68 -4.41
N TYR A 436 11.09 -23.41 -5.49
CA TYR A 436 12.39 -24.01 -5.76
C TYR A 436 13.49 -22.95 -5.91
N ARG A 437 13.22 -21.84 -6.60
CA ARG A 437 14.22 -20.77 -6.76
C ARG A 437 14.56 -20.08 -5.44
N ILE A 438 13.56 -19.86 -4.59
CA ILE A 438 13.78 -19.30 -3.26
C ILE A 438 14.59 -20.27 -2.38
N GLU A 439 14.34 -21.58 -2.44
CA GLU A 439 15.16 -22.59 -1.76
C GLU A 439 16.61 -22.58 -2.26
N GLN A 440 16.84 -22.48 -3.57
CA GLN A 440 18.20 -22.37 -4.14
C GLN A 440 18.90 -21.10 -3.66
N PHE A 441 18.18 -19.98 -3.61
CA PHE A 441 18.71 -18.73 -3.06
C PHE A 441 19.07 -18.86 -1.56
N LEU A 442 18.21 -19.51 -0.77
CA LEU A 442 18.49 -19.79 0.65
C LEU A 442 19.69 -20.72 0.86
N GLY A 443 20.06 -21.52 -0.16
CA GLY A 443 21.26 -22.34 -0.19
C GLY A 443 22.53 -21.61 -0.66
N ASP A 444 22.40 -20.46 -1.33
CA ASP A 444 23.52 -19.68 -1.85
C ASP A 444 24.02 -18.65 -0.82
N ASN A 445 24.93 -19.10 0.05
CA ASN A 445 25.54 -18.24 1.06
C ASN A 445 26.25 -17.02 0.46
N GLY A 446 26.83 -17.13 -0.74
CA GLY A 446 27.56 -16.04 -1.37
C GLY A 446 26.62 -14.91 -1.80
N LEU A 447 25.52 -15.27 -2.48
CA LEU A 447 24.51 -14.30 -2.89
C LEU A 447 23.76 -13.72 -1.67
N LEU A 448 23.48 -14.51 -0.64
CA LEU A 448 22.90 -14.02 0.62
C LEU A 448 23.79 -12.98 1.29
N GLN A 449 25.09 -13.23 1.41
CA GLN A 449 26.04 -12.26 1.97
C GLN A 449 26.10 -10.99 1.13
N GLN A 450 26.12 -11.11 -0.20
CA GLN A 450 26.07 -9.94 -1.08
C GLN A 450 24.82 -9.09 -0.82
N VAL A 451 23.64 -9.72 -0.75
CA VAL A 451 22.37 -9.00 -0.53
C VAL A 451 22.33 -8.35 0.86
N PHE A 452 22.60 -9.09 1.93
CA PHE A 452 22.34 -8.62 3.29
C PHE A 452 23.51 -7.87 3.94
N ALA A 453 24.75 -8.12 3.53
CA ALA A 453 25.91 -7.40 4.06
C ALA A 453 26.28 -6.16 3.22
N GLN A 454 26.21 -6.26 1.89
CA GLN A 454 26.66 -5.19 0.99
C GLN A 454 25.51 -4.36 0.41
N ASP A 455 24.51 -5.01 -0.19
CA ASP A 455 23.44 -4.29 -0.88
C ASP A 455 22.51 -3.55 0.09
N MET A 456 22.20 -4.12 1.27
CA MET A 456 21.41 -3.41 2.29
C MET A 456 22.10 -2.14 2.80
N HIS A 457 23.43 -2.18 2.99
CA HIS A 457 24.20 -0.99 3.34
C HIS A 457 24.14 0.07 2.22
N THR A 458 24.33 -0.37 0.98
CA THR A 458 24.24 0.48 -0.21
C THR A 458 22.85 1.10 -0.38
N LEU A 459 21.80 0.32 -0.11
CA LEU A 459 20.41 0.80 -0.10
C LEU A 459 20.23 1.91 0.94
N GLY A 460 20.73 1.71 2.17
CA GLY A 460 20.67 2.72 3.22
C GLY A 460 21.39 4.03 2.85
N MET A 461 22.53 3.96 2.15
CA MET A 461 23.21 5.15 1.61
C MET A 461 22.35 5.88 0.58
N LYS A 462 21.78 5.14 -0.39
CA LYS A 462 20.91 5.70 -1.43
C LYS A 462 19.64 6.31 -0.84
N LEU A 463 19.05 5.70 0.19
CA LEU A 463 17.90 6.24 0.91
C LEU A 463 18.23 7.54 1.66
N ASN A 464 19.41 7.64 2.29
CA ASN A 464 19.88 8.89 2.89
C ASN A 464 20.05 10.00 1.84
N GLN A 465 20.66 9.69 0.69
CA GLN A 465 20.77 10.63 -0.43
C GLN A 465 19.38 11.05 -0.96
N LEU A 466 18.42 10.13 -0.94
CA LEU A 466 17.05 10.42 -1.37
C LEU A 466 16.35 11.44 -0.47
N ILE A 467 16.67 11.49 0.84
CA ILE A 467 16.17 12.54 1.75
C ILE A 467 16.61 13.92 1.24
N TRP A 468 17.90 14.05 0.89
CA TRP A 468 18.44 15.30 0.36
C TRP A 468 17.78 15.67 -0.99
N LEU A 469 17.70 14.73 -1.93
CA LEU A 469 17.05 14.96 -3.24
C LEU A 469 15.57 15.36 -3.09
N ARG A 470 14.88 14.74 -2.12
CA ARG A 470 13.50 15.08 -1.78
C ARG A 470 13.40 16.52 -1.29
N GLU A 471 14.27 16.94 -0.37
CA GLU A 471 14.31 18.32 0.12
C GLU A 471 14.59 19.31 -1.02
N GLN A 472 15.54 19.02 -1.91
CA GLN A 472 15.82 19.89 -3.07
C GLN A 472 14.58 20.06 -3.97
N SER A 473 13.73 19.04 -4.04
CA SER A 473 12.53 19.06 -4.88
C SER A 473 11.26 19.61 -4.20
N LEU A 474 11.12 19.43 -2.88
CA LEU A 474 9.97 19.91 -2.09
C LEU A 474 10.23 21.26 -1.43
N GLY A 475 11.50 21.69 -1.35
CA GLY A 475 11.92 22.80 -0.51
C GLY A 475 12.18 22.37 0.93
N LYS A 476 12.99 23.19 1.62
CA LYS A 476 13.34 22.98 3.03
C LYS A 476 12.13 23.21 3.94
N TYR A 477 11.92 22.29 4.89
CA TYR A 477 10.95 22.49 5.96
C TYR A 477 11.46 23.52 6.98
N THR A 478 10.61 24.47 7.39
CA THR A 478 11.00 25.62 8.23
C THR A 478 10.10 25.82 9.45
N HIS A 479 9.54 24.73 9.99
CA HIS A 479 8.63 24.72 11.16
C HIS A 479 7.34 25.53 10.97
N ASP A 480 6.85 25.64 9.73
CA ASP A 480 5.54 26.22 9.40
C ASP A 480 4.68 25.19 8.65
N PRO A 481 3.90 24.37 9.38
CA PRO A 481 3.06 23.32 8.78
C PRO A 481 2.02 23.87 7.80
N ALA A 482 1.49 25.06 8.06
CA ALA A 482 0.42 25.67 7.28
C ALA A 482 0.93 26.10 5.90
N SER A 483 2.02 26.87 5.87
CA SER A 483 2.63 27.31 4.60
C SER A 483 3.19 26.14 3.81
N TYR A 484 3.80 25.16 4.49
CA TYR A 484 4.34 23.98 3.83
C TYR A 484 3.25 23.11 3.20
N TRP A 485 2.12 22.88 3.89
CA TRP A 485 0.95 22.21 3.30
C TRP A 485 0.46 22.91 2.02
N GLN A 486 0.34 24.24 2.05
CA GLN A 486 -0.08 25.00 0.86
C GLN A 486 0.93 24.88 -0.29
N HIS A 487 2.24 24.82 0.02
CA HIS A 487 3.27 24.58 -0.97
C HIS A 487 3.11 23.20 -1.64
N LEU A 488 2.95 22.15 -0.84
CA LEU A 488 2.74 20.77 -1.33
C LEU A 488 1.53 20.68 -2.26
N LEU A 489 0.40 21.24 -1.84
CA LEU A 489 -0.85 21.20 -2.61
C LEU A 489 -0.73 21.95 -3.94
N LYS A 490 -0.07 23.12 -3.96
CA LYS A 490 0.18 23.87 -5.20
C LYS A 490 1.04 23.06 -6.17
N ARG A 491 2.04 22.34 -5.67
CA ARG A 491 2.91 21.48 -6.49
C ARG A 491 2.14 20.34 -7.14
N GLU A 492 1.28 19.66 -6.37
CA GLU A 492 0.45 18.56 -6.89
C GLU A 492 -0.54 19.07 -7.96
N ALA A 493 -1.14 20.25 -7.75
CA ALA A 493 -2.02 20.87 -8.75
C ALA A 493 -1.30 21.16 -10.08
N VAL A 494 -0.06 21.66 -10.04
CA VAL A 494 0.77 21.88 -11.24
C VAL A 494 1.14 20.57 -11.93
N SER A 495 1.44 19.52 -11.16
CA SER A 495 1.72 18.17 -11.68
C SER A 495 0.52 17.58 -12.44
N LEU A 496 -0.70 17.77 -11.92
CA LEU A 496 -1.94 17.34 -12.56
C LEU A 496 -2.22 18.11 -13.86
N GLN A 497 -1.99 19.43 -13.88
CA GLN A 497 -2.15 20.25 -15.09
C GLN A 497 -1.17 19.84 -16.20
N LYS A 498 0.10 19.59 -15.86
CA LYS A 498 1.11 19.10 -16.83
C LYS A 498 0.78 17.72 -17.42
N LYS A 499 0.00 16.89 -16.72
CA LYS A 499 -0.52 15.61 -17.23
C LYS A 499 -1.82 15.76 -18.03
N GLY A 500 -2.56 16.86 -17.86
CA GLY A 500 -3.78 17.17 -18.61
C GLY A 500 -3.51 17.60 -20.06
N ASP A 501 -2.40 18.30 -20.30
CA ASP A 501 -2.01 18.78 -21.65
C ASP A 501 -1.19 17.76 -22.46
N GLY A 502 -0.86 16.61 -21.87
CA GLY A 502 -0.15 15.50 -22.52
C GLY A 502 -0.89 14.20 -22.27
N GLY A 503 -1.69 13.77 -23.26
CA GLY A 503 -2.64 12.67 -23.16
C GLY A 503 -2.17 11.44 -22.36
N ASN A 504 -3.06 10.97 -21.49
CA ASN A 504 -3.22 9.58 -21.06
C ASN A 504 -1.94 8.75 -20.90
N ASN A 505 -0.98 9.23 -20.12
CA ASN A 505 0.15 8.42 -19.66
C ASN A 505 -0.26 7.58 -18.44
N ASN A 506 -1.07 6.55 -18.68
CA ASN A 506 -1.11 5.37 -17.83
C ASN A 506 0.23 4.65 -17.99
N ASN A 507 1.24 5.12 -17.26
CA ASN A 507 2.57 4.50 -17.15
C ASN A 507 2.52 3.25 -16.26
N ASN A 508 1.67 2.29 -16.66
CA ASN A 508 1.96 0.87 -16.52
C ASN A 508 2.06 0.18 -17.88
N ASP A 509 1.96 0.92 -18.99
CA ASP A 509 2.34 0.38 -20.28
C ASP A 509 3.15 1.37 -21.11
N SER A 510 4.11 0.82 -21.81
CA SER A 510 5.22 1.47 -22.50
C SER A 510 4.82 2.60 -23.46
N GLY A 511 5.65 3.65 -23.48
CA GLY A 511 5.48 4.82 -24.33
C GLY A 511 5.35 4.47 -25.82
N LYS A 512 4.25 4.95 -26.40
CA LYS A 512 4.09 5.26 -27.82
C LYS A 512 4.17 6.77 -27.97
N GLN A 513 5.38 7.29 -28.20
CA GLN A 513 5.50 8.49 -29.01
C GLN A 513 5.40 8.01 -30.46
N GLU A 514 4.25 8.26 -31.09
CA GLU A 514 4.16 8.22 -32.54
C GLU A 514 5.02 9.35 -33.06
N VAL A 515 6.18 8.98 -33.61
CA VAL A 515 6.98 9.84 -34.46
C VAL A 515 6.22 9.91 -35.78
N ASP A 516 5.50 11.00 -36.00
CA ASP A 516 4.98 11.37 -37.31
C ASP A 516 6.17 11.65 -38.24
N THR A 517 6.57 10.63 -39.01
CA THR A 517 7.38 10.83 -40.22
C THR A 517 6.47 11.28 -41.36
N PRO A 518 6.72 12.45 -41.98
CA PRO A 518 5.95 12.93 -43.10
C PRO A 518 6.52 12.35 -44.40
N ASP A 519 6.05 11.18 -44.81
CA ASP A 519 6.32 10.70 -46.17
C ASP A 519 5.15 11.03 -47.11
N GLN A 520 5.37 12.10 -47.86
CA GLN A 520 4.68 12.42 -49.10
C GLN A 520 5.02 11.36 -50.14
N ALA A 521 4.01 10.67 -50.69
CA ALA A 521 4.13 9.95 -51.95
C ALA A 521 2.88 10.19 -52.81
N ALA A 522 3.07 11.08 -53.79
CA ALA A 522 2.41 11.18 -55.10
C ALA A 522 0.94 10.75 -55.22
N ALA A 523 0.05 11.76 -55.26
CA ALA A 523 -1.30 11.62 -55.80
C ALA A 523 -1.25 11.29 -57.32
N GLN A 524 -1.24 10.00 -57.66
CA GLN A 524 -1.71 9.55 -58.96
C GLN A 524 -3.25 9.47 -58.90
N LYS A 525 -3.93 10.19 -59.79
CA LYS A 525 -5.39 10.06 -59.99
C LYS A 525 -5.71 8.61 -60.36
N HIS A 526 -6.12 7.80 -59.40
CA HIS A 526 -6.60 6.45 -59.65
C HIS A 526 -7.90 6.54 -60.46
N VAL A 527 -7.90 5.98 -61.66
CA VAL A 527 -9.12 5.83 -62.47
C VAL A 527 -9.85 4.61 -61.94
N LEU A 528 -11.07 4.78 -61.43
CA LEU A 528 -11.86 3.67 -60.90
C LEU A 528 -12.01 2.54 -61.92
N SER A 529 -11.85 1.31 -61.46
CA SER A 529 -12.11 0.10 -62.25
C SER A 529 -13.59 -0.03 -62.62
N ALA A 530 -13.93 -0.88 -63.59
CA ALA A 530 -15.32 -1.07 -64.02
C ALA A 530 -16.24 -1.54 -62.87
N SER A 531 -15.72 -2.42 -61.99
CA SER A 531 -16.42 -2.93 -60.81
C SER A 531 -16.55 -1.91 -59.68
N GLU A 532 -15.57 -0.99 -59.54
CA GLU A 532 -15.66 0.13 -58.58
C GLU A 532 -16.68 1.18 -59.05
N LYS A 533 -16.71 1.49 -60.35
CA LYS A 533 -17.75 2.36 -60.92
C LYS A 533 -19.14 1.76 -60.75
N GLU A 534 -19.26 0.44 -60.93
CA GLU A 534 -20.50 -0.29 -60.67
C GLU A 534 -20.91 -0.20 -59.19
N PHE A 535 -19.96 -0.31 -58.25
CA PHE A 535 -20.24 -0.15 -56.82
C PHE A 535 -20.75 1.25 -56.47
N ILE A 536 -20.11 2.29 -57.00
CA ILE A 536 -20.56 3.68 -56.80
C ILE A 536 -21.93 3.91 -57.45
N HIS A 537 -22.16 3.36 -58.65
CA HIS A 537 -23.46 3.45 -59.32
C HIS A 537 -24.59 2.83 -58.49
N TYR A 538 -24.36 1.68 -57.86
CA TYR A 538 -25.35 1.07 -56.97
C TYR A 538 -25.62 1.93 -55.72
N LEU A 539 -24.60 2.53 -55.12
CA LEU A 539 -24.80 3.48 -54.01
C LEU A 539 -25.63 4.70 -54.44
N GLU A 540 -25.38 5.24 -55.63
CA GLU A 540 -26.16 6.35 -56.20
C GLU A 540 -27.61 5.94 -56.51
N GLN A 541 -27.79 4.76 -57.13
CA GLN A 541 -29.10 4.20 -57.48
C GLN A 541 -29.99 4.03 -56.23
N PHE A 542 -29.41 3.59 -55.11
CA PHE A 542 -30.11 3.43 -53.83
C PHE A 542 -30.06 4.67 -52.93
N LYS A 543 -29.70 5.83 -53.49
CA LYS A 543 -29.73 7.14 -52.83
C LYS A 543 -28.90 7.20 -51.53
N ALA A 544 -27.70 6.61 -51.54
CA ALA A 544 -26.75 6.78 -50.45
C ALA A 544 -26.40 8.26 -50.25
N ALA A 545 -26.10 8.64 -49.01
CA ALA A 545 -25.70 10.00 -48.71
C ALA A 545 -24.35 10.35 -49.36
N LYS A 546 -24.15 11.62 -49.72
CA LYS A 546 -23.00 12.06 -50.53
C LYS A 546 -21.66 11.81 -49.84
N ASP A 547 -21.62 11.94 -48.52
CA ASP A 547 -20.48 11.61 -47.66
C ASP A 547 -20.10 10.13 -47.72
N ILE A 548 -21.07 9.21 -47.84
CA ILE A 548 -20.84 7.77 -48.00
C ILE A 548 -20.26 7.45 -49.38
N ILE A 549 -20.74 8.14 -50.42
CA ILE A 549 -20.20 8.01 -51.77
C ILE A 549 -18.76 8.55 -51.82
N GLU A 550 -18.51 9.74 -51.26
CA GLU A 550 -17.18 10.35 -51.17
C GLU A 550 -16.20 9.49 -50.35
N LEU A 551 -16.65 8.91 -49.24
CA LEU A 551 -15.86 7.97 -48.45
C LEU A 551 -15.53 6.70 -49.26
N SER A 552 -16.49 6.14 -49.99
CA SER A 552 -16.26 4.95 -50.82
C SER A 552 -15.29 5.24 -51.97
N LEU A 553 -15.38 6.42 -52.59
CA LEU A 553 -14.42 6.90 -53.59
C LEU A 553 -13.01 7.05 -53.00
N ALA A 554 -12.88 7.62 -51.80
CA ALA A 554 -11.61 7.74 -51.11
C ALA A 554 -11.01 6.38 -50.74
N ILE A 555 -11.85 5.39 -50.37
CA ILE A 555 -11.43 4.01 -50.09
C ILE A 555 -10.86 3.36 -51.37
N PHE A 556 -11.58 3.41 -52.49
CA PHE A 556 -11.10 2.82 -53.75
C PHE A 556 -9.89 3.55 -54.34
N ALA A 557 -9.74 4.85 -54.06
CA ALA A 557 -8.54 5.61 -54.43
C ALA A 557 -7.34 5.35 -53.49
N GLY A 558 -7.50 4.56 -52.42
CA GLY A 558 -6.47 4.31 -51.42
C GLY A 558 -6.13 5.53 -50.54
N GLN A 559 -6.99 6.55 -50.54
CA GLN A 559 -6.82 7.82 -49.83
C GLN A 559 -7.49 7.83 -48.46
N ALA A 560 -8.40 6.90 -48.19
CA ALA A 560 -9.01 6.75 -46.89
C ALA A 560 -8.00 6.16 -45.89
N GLY A 561 -7.97 6.71 -44.67
CA GLY A 561 -7.27 6.10 -43.53
C GLY A 561 -7.85 4.74 -43.14
N ALA A 562 -7.44 4.19 -41.99
CA ALA A 562 -7.99 2.91 -41.51
C ALA A 562 -9.52 2.99 -41.35
N VAL A 563 -10.26 2.29 -42.20
CA VAL A 563 -11.74 2.26 -42.18
C VAL A 563 -12.21 1.42 -41.00
N SER A 564 -12.96 2.04 -40.09
CA SER A 564 -13.53 1.34 -38.93
C SER A 564 -14.63 0.36 -39.35
N LYS A 565 -14.88 -0.66 -38.51
CA LYS A 565 -16.01 -1.59 -38.72
C LYS A 565 -17.36 -0.88 -38.82
N MET A 566 -17.52 0.24 -38.11
CA MET A 566 -18.74 1.06 -38.12
C MET A 566 -18.94 1.72 -39.48
N GLN A 567 -17.90 2.37 -40.03
CA GLN A 567 -17.95 2.99 -41.36
C GLN A 567 -18.21 1.97 -42.47
N LYS A 568 -17.56 0.80 -42.42
CA LYS A 568 -17.86 -0.31 -43.32
C LYS A 568 -19.33 -0.73 -43.25
N GLY A 569 -19.88 -0.84 -42.04
CA GLY A 569 -21.29 -1.16 -41.81
C GLY A 569 -22.24 -0.13 -42.42
N MET A 570 -21.91 1.16 -42.30
CA MET A 570 -22.71 2.26 -42.88
C MET A 570 -22.74 2.20 -44.41
N ILE A 571 -21.61 1.95 -45.06
CA ILE A 571 -21.53 1.82 -46.53
C ILE A 571 -22.41 0.65 -47.00
N LEU A 572 -22.28 -0.52 -46.35
CA LEU A 572 -23.02 -1.72 -46.74
C LEU A 572 -24.52 -1.63 -46.43
N GLN A 573 -24.94 -0.85 -45.42
CA GLN A 573 -26.36 -0.61 -45.14
C GLN A 573 -27.08 0.14 -46.26
N CYS A 574 -26.36 0.94 -47.05
CA CYS A 574 -26.93 1.64 -48.21
C CYS A 574 -27.22 0.70 -49.39
N LEU A 575 -26.75 -0.55 -49.36
CA LEU A 575 -26.98 -1.54 -50.41
C LEU A 575 -28.02 -2.58 -49.94
N PRO A 576 -29.24 -2.63 -50.51
CA PRO A 576 -30.29 -3.51 -50.03
C PRO A 576 -30.01 -4.98 -50.37
N ARG A 577 -29.56 -5.74 -49.37
CA ARG A 577 -29.17 -7.16 -49.49
C ARG A 577 -30.24 -8.07 -50.09
N LYS A 578 -31.53 -7.80 -49.85
CA LYS A 578 -32.65 -8.60 -50.39
C LYS A 578 -32.90 -8.36 -51.88
N GLU A 579 -32.64 -7.15 -52.37
CA GLU A 579 -32.90 -6.74 -53.75
C GLU A 579 -31.72 -7.09 -54.66
N LEU A 580 -30.49 -6.99 -54.13
CA LEU A 580 -29.26 -7.24 -54.87
C LEU A 580 -28.80 -8.71 -54.88
N GLY A 581 -29.29 -9.55 -53.96
CA GLY A 581 -29.02 -10.99 -53.96
C GLY A 581 -27.52 -11.35 -53.99
N GLU A 582 -27.10 -12.13 -54.98
CA GLU A 582 -25.68 -12.49 -55.21
C GLU A 582 -24.79 -11.26 -55.46
N LYS A 583 -25.32 -10.22 -56.12
CA LYS A 583 -24.59 -8.99 -56.42
C LYS A 583 -24.17 -8.24 -55.15
N TYR A 584 -24.96 -8.33 -54.08
CA TYR A 584 -24.58 -7.77 -52.78
C TYR A 584 -23.30 -8.43 -52.23
N LYS A 585 -23.13 -9.74 -52.43
CA LYS A 585 -21.93 -10.46 -51.98
C LYS A 585 -20.71 -10.01 -52.77
N GLU A 586 -20.84 -9.84 -54.09
CA GLU A 586 -19.77 -9.34 -54.95
C GLU A 586 -19.32 -7.94 -54.51
N LEU A 587 -20.27 -7.01 -54.34
CA LEU A 587 -20.00 -5.64 -53.89
C LEU A 587 -19.38 -5.61 -52.49
N SER A 588 -19.89 -6.40 -51.55
CA SER A 588 -19.31 -6.51 -50.21
C SER A 588 -17.88 -7.07 -50.25
N THR A 589 -17.59 -8.02 -51.14
CA THR A 589 -16.24 -8.60 -51.27
C THR A 589 -15.29 -7.59 -51.91
N LEU A 590 -15.76 -6.80 -52.88
CA LEU A 590 -15.01 -5.69 -53.48
C LEU A 590 -14.59 -4.66 -52.42
N LEU A 591 -15.53 -4.25 -51.56
CA LEU A 591 -15.25 -3.33 -50.46
C LEU A 591 -14.29 -3.95 -49.43
N ASP A 592 -14.44 -5.24 -49.13
CA ASP A 592 -13.57 -5.95 -48.19
C ASP A 592 -12.12 -6.02 -48.69
N ASN A 593 -11.94 -6.27 -49.98
CA ASN A 593 -10.64 -6.27 -50.62
C ASN A 593 -10.02 -4.87 -50.67
N ALA A 594 -10.82 -3.82 -50.89
CA ALA A 594 -10.34 -2.44 -50.89
C ALA A 594 -9.94 -1.94 -49.49
N ILE A 595 -10.60 -2.43 -48.43
CA ILE A 595 -10.28 -2.09 -47.03
C ILE A 595 -9.11 -2.94 -46.49
N ALA A 596 -8.94 -4.17 -46.99
CA ALA A 596 -7.88 -5.06 -46.56
C ALA A 596 -6.51 -4.56 -47.05
N LYS A 597 -5.80 -3.78 -46.23
CA LYS A 597 -4.37 -3.50 -46.44
C LYS A 597 -3.61 -4.83 -46.60
N PRO A 598 -2.72 -4.99 -47.60
CA PRO A 598 -1.85 -6.14 -47.65
C PRO A 598 -0.79 -6.00 -46.55
N SER A 599 -1.06 -6.54 -45.35
CA SER A 599 0.00 -6.82 -44.38
C SER A 599 0.34 -8.29 -44.50
N THR A 600 1.48 -8.62 -45.10
CA THR A 600 1.94 -10.00 -45.14
C THR A 600 2.28 -10.48 -43.72
N LEU A 601 2.28 -11.79 -43.46
CA LEU A 601 2.75 -12.36 -42.18
C LEU A 601 4.17 -11.88 -41.84
N ALA A 602 5.02 -11.71 -42.86
CA ALA A 602 6.38 -11.19 -42.72
C ALA A 602 6.43 -9.74 -42.20
N ASP A 603 5.52 -8.85 -42.61
CA ASP A 603 5.49 -7.48 -42.10
C ASP A 603 5.03 -7.40 -40.64
N ARG A 604 4.14 -8.31 -40.22
CA ARG A 604 3.70 -8.43 -38.81
C ARG A 604 4.80 -9.02 -37.94
N GLU A 605 5.55 -10.00 -38.44
CA GLU A 605 6.71 -10.57 -37.76
C GLU A 605 7.85 -9.55 -37.66
N LYS A 606 8.12 -8.81 -38.73
CA LYS A 606 9.11 -7.72 -38.71
C LYS A 606 8.72 -6.65 -37.70
N LYS A 607 7.46 -6.19 -37.68
CA LYS A 607 6.98 -5.23 -36.68
C LYS A 607 7.12 -5.75 -35.24
N ARG A 608 6.84 -7.04 -35.00
CA ARG A 608 7.05 -7.67 -33.68
C ARG A 608 8.52 -7.77 -33.30
N LEU A 609 9.41 -8.08 -34.25
CA LEU A 609 10.85 -8.11 -34.04
C LEU A 609 11.39 -6.70 -33.75
N ASP A 610 10.92 -5.69 -34.48
CA ASP A 610 11.29 -4.29 -34.27
C ASP A 610 10.78 -3.79 -32.90
N GLU A 611 9.54 -4.15 -32.51
CA GLU A 611 8.99 -3.84 -31.18
C GLU A 611 9.78 -4.54 -30.06
N LYS A 612 10.17 -5.81 -30.26
CA LYS A 612 10.99 -6.57 -29.32
C LYS A 612 12.39 -5.99 -29.18
N ALA A 613 13.07 -5.70 -30.30
CA ALA A 613 14.38 -5.06 -30.30
C ALA A 613 14.34 -3.66 -29.68
N ALA A 614 13.28 -2.88 -29.94
CA ALA A 614 13.09 -1.58 -29.31
C ALA A 614 12.77 -1.69 -27.80
N SER A 615 12.12 -2.76 -27.36
CA SER A 615 11.91 -3.04 -25.94
C SER A 615 13.22 -3.45 -25.26
N GLU A 616 13.97 -4.39 -25.84
CA GLU A 616 15.27 -4.85 -25.35
C GLU A 616 16.28 -3.71 -25.29
N LYS A 617 16.30 -2.84 -26.30
CA LYS A 617 17.14 -1.63 -26.28
C LYS A 617 16.74 -0.68 -25.15
N ARG A 618 15.45 -0.42 -24.95
CA ARG A 618 14.95 0.44 -23.85
C ARG A 618 15.27 -0.14 -22.47
N GLU A 619 15.24 -1.45 -22.34
CA GLU A 619 15.58 -2.16 -21.11
C GLU A 619 17.09 -2.12 -20.87
N ALA A 620 17.92 -2.38 -21.88
CA ALA A 620 19.37 -2.25 -21.81
C ALA A 620 19.83 -0.82 -21.48
N ASP A 621 19.23 0.19 -22.14
CA ASP A 621 19.49 1.61 -21.86
C ASP A 621 19.12 1.97 -20.41
N ARG A 622 18.07 1.35 -19.86
CA ARG A 622 17.67 1.53 -18.47
C ARG A 622 18.65 0.85 -17.52
N GLU A 623 18.98 -0.42 -17.78
CA GLU A 623 19.91 -1.20 -16.97
C GLU A 623 21.30 -0.59 -16.91
N SER A 624 21.75 0.05 -18.00
CA SER A 624 23.04 0.74 -18.07
C SER A 624 23.19 1.91 -17.08
N LYS A 625 22.07 2.47 -16.60
CA LYS A 625 22.05 3.59 -15.63
C LYS A 625 22.12 3.11 -14.19
N PHE A 626 21.89 1.83 -13.94
CA PHE A 626 21.75 1.30 -12.60
C PHE A 626 23.12 1.07 -11.95
N ASP A 627 23.31 1.64 -10.76
CA ASP A 627 24.55 1.54 -9.98
C ASP A 627 24.30 0.92 -8.59
N GLY A 628 25.26 0.11 -8.12
CA GLY A 628 25.19 -0.67 -6.88
C GLY A 628 24.14 -1.79 -6.89
N LEU A 629 23.79 -2.29 -5.71
CA LEU A 629 22.70 -3.27 -5.47
C LEU A 629 22.77 -4.50 -6.39
N GLU A 630 23.97 -5.03 -6.61
CA GLU A 630 24.20 -6.08 -7.61
C GLU A 630 23.55 -7.41 -7.24
N GLY A 631 23.58 -7.80 -5.97
CA GLY A 631 22.94 -9.02 -5.48
C GLY A 631 21.42 -8.97 -5.64
N ILE A 632 20.80 -7.84 -5.29
CA ILE A 632 19.37 -7.59 -5.48
C ILE A 632 19.00 -7.68 -6.97
N ARG A 633 19.76 -7.02 -7.86
CA ARG A 633 19.52 -7.12 -9.31
C ARG A 633 19.70 -8.53 -9.85
N LYS A 634 20.77 -9.23 -9.43
CA LYS A 634 21.04 -10.63 -9.81
C LYS A 634 19.90 -11.55 -9.37
N LEU A 635 19.43 -11.42 -8.12
CA LEU A 635 18.32 -12.19 -7.58
C LEU A 635 17.02 -11.91 -8.34
N ALA A 636 16.68 -10.64 -8.59
CA ALA A 636 15.48 -10.29 -9.35
C ALA A 636 15.50 -10.87 -10.78
N LYS A 637 16.64 -10.80 -11.47
CA LYS A 637 16.81 -11.41 -12.79
C LYS A 637 16.63 -12.94 -12.74
N TYR A 638 17.28 -13.60 -11.78
CA TYR A 638 17.15 -15.05 -11.56
C TYR A 638 15.69 -15.47 -11.32
N LEU A 639 14.92 -14.70 -10.56
CA LEU A 639 13.50 -14.98 -10.30
C LEU A 639 12.60 -14.78 -11.53
N LEU A 640 13.04 -14.02 -12.53
CA LEU A 640 12.30 -13.79 -13.77
C LEU A 640 12.59 -14.81 -14.88
N GLU A 641 13.68 -15.60 -14.78
CA GLU A 641 14.08 -16.58 -15.80
C GLU A 641 12.93 -17.54 -16.19
N PRO A 642 12.94 -18.11 -17.41
CA PRO A 642 11.89 -19.00 -17.90
C PRO A 642 11.58 -20.15 -16.92
N VAL A 643 10.30 -20.49 -16.78
CA VAL A 643 9.83 -21.46 -15.79
C VAL A 643 10.31 -22.88 -16.08
N ASN A 644 10.93 -23.53 -15.09
CA ASN A 644 11.18 -24.96 -15.16
C ASN A 644 9.94 -25.75 -14.72
N LYS A 645 9.31 -26.45 -15.65
CA LYS A 645 8.08 -27.23 -15.41
C LYS A 645 8.27 -28.35 -14.39
N GLU A 646 9.47 -28.88 -14.22
CA GLU A 646 9.75 -29.99 -13.28
C GLU A 646 9.61 -29.56 -11.82
N HIS A 647 9.91 -28.30 -11.53
CA HIS A 647 9.87 -27.73 -10.18
C HIS A 647 8.55 -27.04 -9.84
N GLN A 648 7.58 -27.01 -10.77
CA GLN A 648 6.26 -26.49 -10.48
C GLN A 648 5.54 -27.32 -9.41
N LEU A 649 4.79 -26.63 -8.54
CA LEU A 649 4.04 -27.28 -7.47
C LEU A 649 2.79 -27.97 -8.02
N ASN A 650 2.82 -29.30 -7.99
CA ASN A 650 1.61 -30.11 -8.13
C ASN A 650 0.84 -30.19 -6.78
N PRO A 651 -0.37 -30.74 -6.74
CA PRO A 651 -1.18 -30.78 -5.51
C PRO A 651 -0.48 -31.44 -4.30
N LEU A 652 0.31 -32.50 -4.52
CA LEU A 652 1.05 -33.16 -3.44
C LEU A 652 2.22 -32.29 -2.96
N LYS A 653 3.02 -31.77 -3.89
CA LYS A 653 4.12 -30.84 -3.58
C LYS A 653 3.66 -29.59 -2.82
N ARG A 654 2.43 -29.12 -3.08
CA ARG A 654 1.84 -27.97 -2.36
C ARG A 654 1.49 -28.32 -0.91
N ILE A 655 0.97 -29.53 -0.66
CA ILE A 655 0.75 -30.03 0.71
C ILE A 655 2.10 -30.20 1.42
N GLU A 656 3.11 -30.74 0.73
CA GLU A 656 4.47 -30.89 1.28
C GLU A 656 5.10 -29.55 1.61
N ALA A 657 5.00 -28.56 0.73
CA ALA A 657 5.46 -27.19 0.98
C ALA A 657 4.81 -26.55 2.21
N THR A 658 3.52 -26.81 2.41
CA THR A 658 2.78 -26.31 3.59
C THR A 658 3.23 -27.02 4.86
N LEU A 659 3.44 -28.35 4.80
CA LEU A 659 3.95 -29.14 5.92
C LEU A 659 5.39 -28.79 6.28
N GLU A 660 6.23 -28.47 5.31
CA GLU A 660 7.59 -27.98 5.49
C GLU A 660 7.58 -26.66 6.27
N SER A 661 6.79 -25.68 5.83
CA SER A 661 6.67 -24.40 6.57
C SER A 661 6.14 -24.58 8.00
N LEU A 662 5.21 -25.51 8.23
CA LEU A 662 4.73 -25.87 9.56
C LEU A 662 5.77 -26.61 10.41
N SER A 663 6.72 -27.30 9.78
CA SER A 663 7.82 -27.97 10.46
C SER A 663 8.90 -26.96 10.81
N ASP A 664 9.20 -25.99 9.93
CA ASP A 664 10.13 -24.90 10.20
C ASP A 664 9.65 -24.01 11.36
N ILE A 665 8.35 -23.67 11.42
CA ILE A 665 7.77 -22.96 12.57
C ILE A 665 8.02 -23.71 13.88
N GLU A 666 7.77 -25.02 13.90
CA GLU A 666 7.95 -25.86 15.08
C GLU A 666 9.43 -25.97 15.46
N GLU A 667 10.32 -26.20 14.48
CA GLU A 667 11.77 -26.24 14.65
C GLU A 667 12.29 -24.94 15.29
N PHE A 668 11.89 -23.77 14.77
CA PHE A 668 12.34 -22.49 15.31
C PHE A 668 11.89 -22.25 16.75
N LEU A 669 10.66 -22.65 17.11
CA LEU A 669 10.18 -22.51 18.48
C LEU A 669 10.85 -23.51 19.43
N ILE A 670 11.21 -24.71 18.95
CA ILE A 670 11.97 -25.69 19.73
C ILE A 670 13.41 -25.21 19.97
N GLU A 671 14.09 -24.69 18.92
CA GLU A 671 15.45 -24.16 19.02
C GLU A 671 15.56 -23.02 20.03
N GLU A 672 14.54 -22.18 20.10
CA GLU A 672 14.43 -21.06 21.06
C GLU A 672 13.86 -21.49 22.43
N GLY A 673 13.63 -22.79 22.63
CA GLY A 673 13.18 -23.37 23.90
C GLY A 673 11.74 -23.02 24.29
N TYR A 674 10.94 -22.51 23.36
CA TYR A 674 9.56 -22.08 23.60
C TYR A 674 8.56 -23.21 23.36
N TRP A 675 8.86 -24.14 22.45
CA TRP A 675 7.99 -25.27 22.12
C TRP A 675 8.61 -26.59 22.55
N THR A 676 7.80 -27.45 23.17
CA THR A 676 8.15 -28.84 23.46
C THR A 676 7.22 -29.76 22.70
N ASP A 677 7.76 -30.85 22.16
CA ASP A 677 7.01 -31.84 21.39
C ASP A 677 6.14 -32.68 22.35
N SER A 678 5.04 -32.10 22.83
CA SER A 678 4.15 -32.69 23.83
C SER A 678 2.79 -33.03 23.19
N PRO A 679 2.34 -34.30 23.25
CA PRO A 679 1.18 -34.78 22.51
C PRO A 679 -0.19 -34.40 23.09
N PHE A 680 -0.27 -33.48 24.08
CA PHE A 680 -1.47 -33.34 24.93
C PHE A 680 -2.38 -32.15 24.63
N PHE A 681 -1.96 -31.14 23.84
CA PHE A 681 -2.76 -29.93 23.65
C PHE A 681 -3.63 -29.99 22.40
N ASN A 682 -4.94 -29.78 22.57
CA ASN A 682 -5.91 -29.72 21.48
C ASN A 682 -6.43 -28.31 21.21
N THR A 683 -6.17 -27.36 22.12
CA THR A 683 -6.59 -25.95 21.97
C THR A 683 -5.52 -24.97 22.45
N ILE A 684 -5.61 -23.71 21.99
CA ILE A 684 -4.73 -22.61 22.39
C ILE A 684 -4.75 -22.38 23.91
N ALA A 685 -5.95 -22.40 24.51
CA ALA A 685 -6.13 -22.13 25.93
C ALA A 685 -5.45 -23.19 26.82
N GLU A 686 -5.44 -24.45 26.38
CA GLU A 686 -4.75 -25.53 27.10
C GLU A 686 -3.23 -25.34 27.07
N TRP A 687 -2.69 -24.90 25.93
CA TRP A 687 -1.26 -24.66 25.78
C TRP A 687 -0.79 -23.39 26.52
N GLU A 688 -1.55 -22.30 26.46
CA GLU A 688 -1.23 -21.08 27.20
C GLU A 688 -1.32 -21.28 28.72
N ALA A 689 -2.28 -22.07 29.19
CA ALA A 689 -2.40 -22.41 30.61
C ALA A 689 -1.20 -23.22 31.12
N ASP A 690 -0.74 -24.21 30.36
CA ASP A 690 0.43 -25.03 30.71
C ASP A 690 1.72 -24.18 30.75
N LEU A 691 1.91 -23.27 29.79
CA LEU A 691 3.05 -22.35 29.80
C LEU A 691 3.05 -21.41 31.00
N LEU A 692 1.88 -20.87 31.36
CA LEU A 692 1.73 -20.02 32.54
C LEU A 692 2.02 -20.80 33.83
N ASP A 693 1.55 -22.04 33.92
CA ASP A 693 1.83 -22.94 35.06
C ASP A 693 3.33 -23.27 35.17
N GLN A 694 4.05 -23.31 34.05
CA GLN A 694 5.51 -23.46 33.99
C GLN A 694 6.29 -22.15 34.22
N GLY A 695 5.60 -21.03 34.43
CA GLY A 695 6.20 -19.71 34.65
C GLY A 695 6.77 -19.05 33.38
N SER A 696 6.42 -19.55 32.20
CA SER A 696 6.85 -19.00 30.92
C SER A 696 6.06 -17.75 30.55
N GLU A 697 6.70 -16.79 29.87
CA GLU A 697 6.00 -15.62 29.36
C GLU A 697 5.15 -15.96 28.11
N PRO A 698 4.05 -15.23 27.84
CA PRO A 698 3.26 -15.43 26.63
C PRO A 698 4.08 -15.25 25.35
N LEU A 699 3.75 -16.02 24.30
CA LEU A 699 4.52 -16.06 23.04
C LEU A 699 4.59 -14.66 22.42
N SER A 700 3.54 -13.87 22.52
CA SER A 700 3.54 -12.49 22.04
C SER A 700 4.68 -11.65 22.65
N ASN A 701 4.93 -11.77 23.96
CA ASN A 701 6.00 -11.04 24.63
C ASN A 701 7.39 -11.58 24.25
N PHE A 702 7.49 -12.90 24.09
CA PHE A 702 8.71 -13.54 23.61
C PHE A 702 9.08 -13.08 22.18
N LEU A 703 8.08 -12.99 21.28
CA LEU A 703 8.25 -12.49 19.91
C LEU A 703 8.63 -11.00 19.86
N VAL A 704 8.13 -10.20 20.81
CA VAL A 704 8.55 -8.80 20.96
C VAL A 704 10.05 -8.71 21.26
N LYS A 705 10.58 -9.58 22.14
CA LYS A 705 12.01 -9.61 22.48
C LYS A 705 12.87 -10.21 21.37
N ASN A 706 12.30 -11.07 20.53
CA ASN A 706 12.98 -11.79 19.46
C ASN A 706 12.42 -11.45 18.06
N PRO A 707 12.68 -10.23 17.52
CA PRO A 707 12.07 -9.77 16.27
C PRO A 707 12.47 -10.62 15.05
N LYS A 708 13.68 -11.20 15.02
CA LYS A 708 14.10 -12.10 13.93
C LYS A 708 13.28 -13.39 13.92
N LEU A 709 12.97 -13.96 15.09
CA LEU A 709 12.07 -15.10 15.20
C LEU A 709 10.67 -14.73 14.70
N ASN A 710 10.12 -13.60 15.15
CA ASN A 710 8.82 -13.12 14.67
C ASN A 710 8.78 -12.97 13.15
N ASP A 711 9.81 -12.35 12.55
CA ASP A 711 9.92 -12.18 11.09
C ASP A 711 9.95 -13.54 10.36
N ALA A 712 10.70 -14.53 10.88
CA ALA A 712 10.75 -15.87 10.31
C ALA A 712 9.40 -16.59 10.39
N LEU A 713 8.70 -16.47 11.53
CA LEU A 713 7.35 -17.04 11.71
C LEU A 713 6.34 -16.38 10.77
N GLU A 714 6.34 -15.05 10.66
CA GLU A 714 5.45 -14.33 9.74
C GLU A 714 5.67 -14.76 8.27
N TYR A 715 6.93 -14.98 7.87
CA TYR A 715 7.24 -15.49 6.53
C TYR A 715 6.56 -16.84 6.28
N HIS A 716 6.74 -17.83 7.17
CA HIS A 716 6.14 -19.15 7.00
C HIS A 716 4.62 -19.13 7.07
N ILE A 717 4.04 -18.34 7.97
CA ILE A 717 2.59 -18.16 8.02
C ILE A 717 2.09 -17.62 6.69
N GLY A 718 2.76 -16.60 6.12
CA GLY A 718 2.45 -16.08 4.80
C GLY A 718 2.43 -17.17 3.73
N GLN A 719 3.47 -18.02 3.67
CA GLN A 719 3.56 -19.13 2.70
C GLN A 719 2.44 -20.16 2.90
N ILE A 720 2.16 -20.55 4.15
CA ILE A 720 1.09 -21.49 4.48
C ILE A 720 -0.25 -20.95 3.98
N LEU A 721 -0.57 -19.71 4.33
CA LEU A 721 -1.84 -19.08 3.96
C LEU A 721 -1.99 -18.89 2.45
N GLN A 722 -0.88 -18.60 1.75
CA GLN A 722 -0.85 -18.55 0.29
C GLN A 722 -1.17 -19.91 -0.34
N HIS A 723 -0.50 -20.99 0.10
CA HIS A 723 -0.79 -22.33 -0.39
C HIS A 723 -2.23 -22.79 -0.08
N LEU A 724 -2.77 -22.39 1.08
CA LEU A 724 -4.14 -22.70 1.50
C LEU A 724 -5.21 -22.16 0.54
N GLU A 725 -4.96 -21.07 -0.20
CA GLU A 725 -5.92 -20.57 -1.20
C GLU A 725 -6.27 -21.62 -2.26
N THR A 726 -5.32 -22.48 -2.60
CA THR A 726 -5.54 -23.59 -3.53
C THR A 726 -5.94 -24.87 -2.79
N ILE A 727 -5.26 -25.20 -1.68
CA ILE A 727 -5.49 -26.45 -0.93
C ILE A 727 -6.94 -26.55 -0.43
N LYS A 728 -7.58 -25.44 -0.07
CA LYS A 728 -8.99 -25.43 0.36
C LYS A 728 -9.97 -26.03 -0.66
N THR A 729 -9.58 -26.10 -1.94
CA THR A 729 -10.41 -26.67 -3.01
C THR A 729 -10.35 -28.20 -3.06
N TYR A 730 -9.46 -28.82 -2.28
CA TYR A 730 -9.32 -30.27 -2.22
C TYR A 730 -10.45 -30.84 -1.36
N LYS A 731 -11.26 -31.75 -1.93
CA LYS A 731 -12.54 -32.22 -1.36
C LYS A 731 -12.48 -32.60 0.13
N GLU A 732 -11.44 -33.30 0.56
CA GLU A 732 -11.29 -33.80 1.93
C GLU A 732 -10.75 -32.73 2.91
N LEU A 733 -9.97 -31.77 2.42
CA LEU A 733 -9.47 -30.64 3.23
C LEU A 733 -10.49 -29.50 3.35
N ALA A 734 -11.46 -29.43 2.44
CA ALA A 734 -12.59 -28.52 2.53
C ALA A 734 -13.45 -28.76 3.78
N VAL A 735 -13.35 -29.95 4.40
CA VAL A 735 -14.09 -30.34 5.62
C VAL A 735 -13.30 -30.03 6.91
N CYS A 736 -12.02 -29.64 6.81
CA CYS A 736 -11.23 -29.20 7.96
C CYS A 736 -11.93 -27.98 8.61
N PRO A 737 -12.26 -27.99 9.92
CA PRO A 737 -12.99 -26.90 10.57
C PRO A 737 -12.36 -25.51 10.37
N LEU A 738 -11.02 -25.46 10.43
CA LEU A 738 -10.24 -24.23 10.21
C LEU A 738 -10.43 -23.66 8.79
N ILE A 739 -10.55 -24.52 7.78
CA ILE A 739 -10.75 -24.13 6.38
C ILE A 739 -12.24 -23.87 6.09
N ALA A 740 -13.12 -24.76 6.52
CA ALA A 740 -14.57 -24.72 6.25
C ALA A 740 -15.23 -23.48 6.87
N ASN A 741 -14.87 -23.16 8.12
CA ASN A 741 -15.52 -22.12 8.90
C ASN A 741 -14.65 -20.87 9.09
N GLY A 742 -13.32 -21.01 9.04
CA GLY A 742 -12.37 -19.95 9.43
C GLY A 742 -11.58 -19.31 8.28
N TYR A 743 -11.75 -19.74 7.02
CA TYR A 743 -10.89 -19.27 5.93
C TYR A 743 -10.96 -17.75 5.67
N SER A 744 -12.10 -17.12 5.92
CA SER A 744 -12.22 -15.65 5.81
C SER A 744 -11.21 -14.95 6.74
N ASP A 745 -11.09 -15.43 7.97
CA ASP A 745 -10.18 -14.85 8.97
C ASP A 745 -8.72 -15.11 8.61
N LEU A 746 -8.42 -16.32 8.11
CA LEU A 746 -7.09 -16.66 7.57
C LEU A 746 -6.68 -15.71 6.44
N ARG A 747 -7.60 -15.44 5.50
CA ARG A 747 -7.35 -14.53 4.38
C ARG A 747 -7.16 -13.09 4.85
N LEU A 748 -7.98 -12.64 5.80
CA LEU A 748 -7.83 -11.31 6.41
C LEU A 748 -6.47 -11.17 7.11
N PHE A 749 -6.02 -12.21 7.82
CA PHE A 749 -4.72 -12.20 8.47
C PHE A 749 -3.55 -12.19 7.49
N ARG A 750 -3.60 -13.00 6.41
CA ARG A 750 -2.58 -12.93 5.34
C ARG A 750 -2.46 -11.53 4.77
N ASN A 751 -3.59 -10.94 4.37
CA ASN A 751 -3.60 -9.59 3.81
C ASN A 751 -3.05 -8.56 4.81
N TYR A 752 -3.31 -8.74 6.11
CA TYR A 752 -2.75 -7.90 7.17
C TYR A 752 -1.23 -8.10 7.34
N LEU A 753 -0.71 -9.33 7.25
CA LEU A 753 0.74 -9.58 7.29
C LEU A 753 1.46 -8.89 6.12
N GLU A 754 0.88 -9.00 4.91
CA GLU A 754 1.44 -8.47 3.67
C GLU A 754 1.33 -6.95 3.56
N HIS A 755 0.16 -6.37 3.84
CA HIS A 755 -0.14 -4.96 3.55
C HIS A 755 -0.34 -4.08 4.80
N GLY A 756 -0.50 -4.67 5.97
CA GLY A 756 -0.98 -3.96 7.17
C GLY A 756 -2.42 -3.47 7.03
N ASN A 757 -2.88 -2.67 7.99
CA ASN A 757 -4.17 -1.99 7.91
C ASN A 757 -4.06 -0.62 8.59
N PRO A 758 -3.78 0.46 7.83
CA PRO A 758 -3.56 1.79 8.42
C PRO A 758 -4.73 2.33 9.26
N LEU A 759 -5.98 1.92 8.98
CA LEU A 759 -7.15 2.36 9.73
C LEU A 759 -7.29 1.66 11.09
N VAL A 760 -6.72 0.47 11.24
CA VAL A 760 -6.69 -0.31 12.48
C VAL A 760 -5.38 -0.05 13.22
N ASP A 761 -4.25 -0.09 12.51
CA ASP A 761 -2.90 0.02 13.08
C ASP A 761 -2.62 1.39 13.69
N ASN A 762 -3.27 2.45 13.19
CA ASN A 762 -3.12 3.80 13.74
C ASN A 762 -4.11 4.12 14.87
N GLN A 763 -5.02 3.22 15.25
CA GLN A 763 -5.90 3.43 16.41
C GLN A 763 -5.05 3.53 17.68
N ASN A 764 -5.29 4.53 18.53
CA ASN A 764 -4.40 4.82 19.67
C ASN A 764 -4.24 3.65 20.64
N ASP A 765 -5.33 2.96 20.96
CA ASP A 765 -5.35 1.77 21.82
C ASP A 765 -4.55 0.60 21.24
N ILE A 766 -4.56 0.44 19.92
CA ILE A 766 -3.80 -0.58 19.19
C ILE A 766 -2.34 -0.17 19.01
N TYR A 767 -2.11 1.11 18.73
CA TYR A 767 -0.79 1.66 18.47
C TYR A 767 0.06 1.58 19.74
N LEU A 768 -0.50 1.96 20.90
CA LEU A 768 0.14 1.92 22.23
C LEU A 768 0.54 0.50 22.69
N GLN A 769 -0.03 -0.55 22.09
CA GLN A 769 0.32 -1.93 22.39
C GLN A 769 1.54 -2.37 21.58
N GLN A 770 2.67 -2.55 22.27
CA GLN A 770 3.92 -3.01 21.64
C GLN A 770 3.87 -4.46 21.11
N ASP A 771 2.89 -5.25 21.56
CA ASP A 771 2.75 -6.68 21.24
C ASP A 771 1.49 -7.01 20.42
N TYR A 772 0.74 -6.01 19.92
CA TYR A 772 -0.54 -6.25 19.25
C TYR A 772 -0.41 -7.13 17.99
N ARG A 773 0.64 -6.90 17.19
CA ARG A 773 0.86 -7.68 15.96
C ARG A 773 1.31 -9.09 16.34
N GLU A 774 2.22 -9.17 17.31
CA GLU A 774 2.81 -10.38 17.84
C GLU A 774 1.76 -11.29 18.52
N LYS A 775 0.74 -10.72 19.19
CA LYS A 775 -0.44 -11.45 19.69
C LYS A 775 -1.20 -12.17 18.57
N LYS A 776 -1.47 -11.47 17.46
CA LYS A 776 -2.15 -12.09 16.31
C LYS A 776 -1.27 -13.15 15.64
N THR A 777 0.03 -12.90 15.55
CA THR A 777 1.00 -13.87 15.03
C THR A 777 1.06 -15.11 15.90
N ALA A 778 1.15 -14.96 17.23
CA ALA A 778 1.15 -16.05 18.19
C ALA A 778 -0.13 -16.91 18.09
N ASP A 779 -1.30 -16.30 18.10
CA ASP A 779 -2.59 -17.00 17.91
C ASP A 779 -2.58 -17.82 16.61
N MET A 780 -2.12 -17.22 15.51
CA MET A 780 -2.08 -17.90 14.22
C MET A 780 -1.08 -19.07 14.21
N VAL A 781 0.11 -18.90 14.79
CA VAL A 781 1.13 -19.96 14.90
C VAL A 781 0.55 -21.20 15.57
N ILE A 782 -0.08 -21.02 16.73
CA ILE A 782 -0.61 -22.12 17.53
C ILE A 782 -1.75 -22.82 16.78
N ARG A 783 -2.68 -22.06 16.19
CA ARG A 783 -3.78 -22.62 15.37
C ARG A 783 -3.27 -23.43 14.20
N LEU A 784 -2.24 -22.94 13.51
CA LEU A 784 -1.65 -23.64 12.37
C LEU A 784 -0.94 -24.95 12.79
N LEU A 785 -0.21 -24.94 13.91
CA LEU A 785 0.47 -26.14 14.43
C LEU A 785 -0.52 -27.19 14.95
N ILE A 786 -1.51 -26.79 15.75
CA ILE A 786 -2.42 -27.72 16.43
C ILE A 786 -3.56 -28.19 15.50
N GLU A 787 -4.16 -27.28 14.72
CA GLU A 787 -5.35 -27.62 13.93
C GLU A 787 -5.01 -28.04 12.48
N LEU A 788 -4.10 -27.35 11.81
CA LEU A 788 -3.83 -27.56 10.38
C LEU A 788 -2.82 -28.68 10.12
N LYS A 789 -1.68 -28.70 10.84
CA LYS A 789 -0.60 -29.68 10.61
C LYS A 789 -1.07 -31.14 10.68
N PRO A 790 -1.90 -31.57 11.66
CA PRO A 790 -2.39 -32.95 11.70
C PRO A 790 -3.35 -33.27 10.55
N ALA A 791 -4.16 -32.30 10.11
CA ALA A 791 -5.06 -32.47 8.97
C ALA A 791 -4.28 -32.68 7.65
N LEU A 792 -3.23 -31.89 7.43
CA LEU A 792 -2.38 -32.02 6.25
C LEU A 792 -1.57 -33.34 6.26
N LYS A 793 -1.05 -33.79 7.41
CA LYS A 793 -0.37 -35.09 7.53
C LYS A 793 -1.29 -36.25 7.10
N ARG A 794 -2.55 -36.24 7.54
CA ARG A 794 -3.55 -37.25 7.14
C ARG A 794 -3.81 -37.24 5.63
N GLU A 795 -3.98 -36.06 5.03
CA GLU A 795 -4.21 -35.96 3.58
C GLU A 795 -2.98 -36.36 2.75
N LYS A 796 -1.77 -36.02 3.21
CA LYS A 796 -0.52 -36.46 2.58
C LYS A 796 -0.45 -37.98 2.53
N MET A 797 -0.61 -38.65 3.67
CA MET A 797 -0.59 -40.13 3.75
C MET A 797 -1.65 -40.76 2.85
N ARG A 798 -2.85 -40.18 2.79
CA ARG A 798 -3.93 -40.66 1.91
C ARG A 798 -3.52 -40.57 0.44
N LYS A 799 -3.03 -39.40 -0.02
CA LYS A 799 -2.59 -39.19 -1.41
C LYS A 799 -1.40 -40.07 -1.80
N GLU A 800 -0.47 -40.28 -0.89
CA GLU A 800 0.65 -41.20 -1.09
C GLU A 800 0.17 -42.64 -1.22
N THR A 801 -0.79 -43.05 -0.38
CA THR A 801 -1.43 -44.37 -0.47
C THR A 801 -2.22 -44.54 -1.77
N GLU A 802 -2.99 -43.55 -2.19
CA GLU A 802 -3.68 -43.55 -3.49
C GLU A 802 -2.71 -43.66 -4.66
N LYS A 803 -1.58 -42.94 -4.61
CA LYS A 803 -0.54 -43.00 -5.64
C LYS A 803 0.19 -44.34 -5.66
N ALA A 804 0.45 -44.94 -4.50
CA ALA A 804 1.03 -46.26 -4.38
C ALA A 804 0.08 -47.32 -4.95
N ASN A 805 -1.19 -47.29 -4.56
CA ASN A 805 -2.24 -48.18 -5.07
C ASN A 805 -2.45 -48.01 -6.60
N ALA A 806 -2.37 -46.79 -7.11
CA ALA A 806 -2.45 -46.52 -8.55
C ALA A 806 -1.23 -47.04 -9.33
N LYS A 807 -0.03 -47.02 -8.72
CA LYS A 807 1.17 -47.65 -9.30
C LYS A 807 1.10 -49.18 -9.29
N GLU A 808 0.50 -49.78 -8.26
CA GLU A 808 0.28 -51.24 -8.19
C GLU A 808 -0.77 -51.72 -9.20
N LEU A 809 -1.74 -50.87 -9.54
CA LEU A 809 -2.74 -51.13 -10.59
C LEU A 809 -2.22 -50.86 -12.01
N HIS A 810 -1.05 -50.24 -12.15
CA HIS A 810 -0.43 -50.02 -13.45
C HIS A 810 0.19 -51.33 -13.94
N PRO A 811 -0.19 -51.87 -15.11
CA PRO A 811 0.41 -53.09 -15.65
C PRO A 811 1.81 -52.77 -16.23
N GLY A 812 2.71 -52.21 -15.42
CA GLY A 812 4.08 -51.95 -15.81
C GLY A 812 4.72 -53.23 -16.34
N VAL A 813 5.40 -53.12 -17.49
CA VAL A 813 6.04 -54.18 -18.29
C VAL A 813 5.10 -54.98 -19.22
N LEU A 814 3.77 -54.93 -19.07
CA LEU A 814 2.83 -55.72 -19.90
C LEU A 814 2.06 -54.92 -20.97
N VAL A 815 2.27 -53.61 -21.07
CA VAL A 815 1.61 -52.74 -22.07
C VAL A 815 2.63 -52.05 -22.97
N THR A 816 2.25 -51.86 -24.22
CA THR A 816 3.07 -51.16 -25.22
C THR A 816 3.28 -49.69 -24.83
N ALA A 817 4.31 -49.04 -25.36
CA ALA A 817 4.61 -47.63 -25.04
C ALA A 817 3.42 -46.67 -25.31
N LYS A 818 2.57 -47.00 -26.29
CA LYS A 818 1.38 -46.21 -26.65
C LYS A 818 0.22 -46.44 -25.66
N GLU A 819 0.03 -47.68 -25.21
CA GLU A 819 -0.93 -48.01 -24.15
C GLU A 819 -0.47 -47.44 -22.80
N ASN A 820 0.83 -47.42 -22.54
CA ASN A 820 1.40 -46.78 -21.36
C ASN A 820 1.11 -45.26 -21.35
N GLU A 821 1.19 -44.61 -22.51
CA GLU A 821 0.85 -43.20 -22.68
C GLU A 821 -0.66 -42.94 -22.47
N GLU A 822 -1.53 -43.83 -22.98
CA GLU A 822 -2.98 -43.80 -22.77
C GLU A 822 -3.35 -44.06 -21.31
N TRP A 823 -2.75 -45.07 -20.67
CA TRP A 823 -2.93 -45.38 -19.24
C TRP A 823 -2.46 -44.24 -18.36
N THR A 824 -1.35 -43.59 -18.70
CA THR A 824 -0.84 -42.42 -17.98
C THR A 824 -1.79 -41.22 -18.12
N LYS A 825 -2.42 -41.04 -19.30
CA LYS A 825 -3.48 -40.02 -19.50
C LYS A 825 -4.75 -40.34 -18.69
N VAL A 826 -5.14 -41.61 -18.64
CA VAL A 826 -6.36 -42.08 -17.94
C VAL A 826 -6.18 -42.05 -16.41
N CYS A 827 -5.02 -42.47 -15.90
CA CYS A 827 -4.71 -42.46 -14.46
C CYS A 827 -4.23 -41.09 -13.94
N GLY A 828 -3.74 -40.21 -14.82
CA GLY A 828 -3.32 -38.84 -14.49
C GLY A 828 -4.48 -37.87 -14.26
N HIS A 829 -5.72 -38.26 -14.55
CA HIS A 829 -6.93 -37.49 -14.26
C HIS A 829 -7.77 -38.21 -13.21
N GLY A 830 -7.49 -37.91 -11.94
CA GLY A 830 -8.19 -38.53 -10.81
C GLY A 830 -9.72 -38.43 -10.90
N ASN A 831 -10.37 -39.51 -10.46
CA ASN A 831 -11.80 -39.60 -10.05
C ASN A 831 -12.90 -39.85 -11.10
N LEU A 832 -12.75 -40.80 -12.05
CA LEU A 832 -13.94 -41.23 -12.83
C LEU A 832 -14.22 -42.74 -12.94
N PHE A 833 -13.33 -43.65 -12.56
CA PHE A 833 -13.59 -45.09 -12.76
C PHE A 833 -14.06 -45.88 -11.53
N PHE A 834 -13.76 -45.42 -10.31
CA PHE A 834 -14.04 -46.19 -9.08
C PHE A 834 -15.02 -45.52 -8.11
N ALA A 835 -16.06 -44.85 -8.63
CA ALA A 835 -17.21 -44.52 -7.80
C ALA A 835 -18.11 -45.77 -7.69
N PRO A 836 -18.45 -46.27 -6.48
CA PRO A 836 -19.50 -47.26 -6.34
C PRO A 836 -20.81 -46.56 -6.71
N GLN A 837 -21.40 -46.92 -7.85
CA GLN A 837 -22.75 -46.52 -8.18
C GLN A 837 -23.71 -47.15 -7.16
N VAL A 838 -24.01 -46.43 -6.08
CA VAL A 838 -25.23 -46.66 -5.31
C VAL A 838 -26.37 -46.07 -6.14
N LYS A 839 -26.90 -46.86 -7.08
CA LYS A 839 -28.18 -46.54 -7.73
C LYS A 839 -29.30 -46.94 -6.78
N SER A 840 -29.97 -45.94 -6.23
CA SER A 840 -31.30 -46.04 -5.64
C SER A 840 -32.27 -46.66 -6.65
N ALA A 841 -32.71 -47.89 -6.40
CA ALA A 841 -33.76 -48.54 -7.17
C ALA A 841 -35.13 -48.05 -6.68
N GLU A 842 -35.72 -47.07 -7.37
CA GLU A 842 -37.17 -46.85 -7.35
C GLU A 842 -37.83 -47.61 -8.52
N LYS A 843 -38.75 -48.50 -8.11
CA LYS A 843 -39.83 -49.19 -8.82
C LYS A 843 -39.98 -48.94 -10.34
N GLY A 844 -39.81 -50.02 -11.10
CA GLY A 844 -40.40 -50.18 -12.44
C GLY A 844 -40.61 -51.66 -12.76
N LYS A 845 -41.88 -52.09 -12.88
CA LYS A 845 -42.29 -53.48 -13.13
C LYS A 845 -41.94 -53.97 -14.54
N SER A 846 -41.50 -55.23 -14.60
CA SER A 846 -41.84 -56.28 -15.60
C SER A 846 -41.36 -56.14 -17.05
N ARG A 847 -40.48 -57.07 -17.50
CA ARG A 847 -40.86 -58.28 -18.27
C ARG A 847 -39.65 -59.19 -18.52
N ARG A 848 -39.90 -60.51 -18.44
CA ARG A 848 -38.98 -61.64 -18.72
C ARG A 848 -38.54 -61.69 -20.19
N ALA A 849 -37.30 -62.12 -20.43
CA ALA A 849 -36.95 -63.07 -21.49
C ALA A 849 -35.61 -63.76 -21.17
N THR A 850 -35.68 -65.08 -21.00
CA THR A 850 -34.60 -66.08 -20.97
C THR A 850 -33.95 -66.23 -22.34
N ILE A 851 -32.61 -66.28 -22.45
CA ILE A 851 -31.88 -67.07 -23.47
C ILE A 851 -30.56 -67.60 -22.86
N GLU A 852 -30.23 -68.83 -23.26
CA GLU A 852 -29.30 -69.82 -22.74
C GLU A 852 -27.81 -69.56 -23.06
N LEU A 853 -26.92 -70.14 -22.25
CA LEU A 853 -25.48 -70.28 -22.51
C LEU A 853 -25.18 -71.63 -23.20
N PRO A 854 -24.34 -71.69 -24.26
CA PRO A 854 -23.89 -72.96 -24.81
C PRO A 854 -22.66 -73.50 -24.06
N GLY A 855 -22.89 -74.62 -23.39
CA GLY A 855 -22.10 -75.86 -23.40
C GLY A 855 -20.57 -75.82 -23.39
N VAL A 856 -19.99 -76.38 -22.33
CA VAL A 856 -18.77 -77.20 -22.39
C VAL A 856 -19.06 -78.51 -21.64
N VAL A 857 -19.01 -79.64 -22.36
CA VAL A 857 -19.11 -81.00 -21.80
C VAL A 857 -17.74 -81.68 -21.89
N PHE A 858 -17.26 -82.05 -20.70
CA PHE A 858 -16.39 -83.16 -20.30
C PHE A 858 -15.55 -83.94 -21.32
N LYS A 859 -14.25 -84.05 -21.00
CA LYS A 859 -13.69 -85.31 -20.48
C LYS A 859 -12.82 -85.03 -19.25
#